data_AF-A0A3D5LFQ6-F1
#
_entry.id   AF-A0A3D5LFQ6-F1
#
_cell.length_a   1.000
_cell.length_b   1.000
_cell.length_c   1.000
_cell.angle_alpha   90.00
_cell.angle_beta   90.00
_cell.angle_gamma   90.00
#
_symmetry.space_group_name_H-M   'P 1'
#
loop_
_entity.id
_entity.type
_entity.pdbx_description
1 polymer ?
#
loop_
_entity_poly.entity_id
_entity_poly.type
_entity_poly.pdbx_seq_one_letter_code
_entity_poly.pdbx_strand_id
1 'polypeptide(L)'
;GRYGLGSKDTPPSSLFAVYKELEKDAPKARFTIGIVDDVTNLSLPEVKPAPITAAEGTVECKFWGLGGDGTVGANKNSTKIIGDHTDKYIQAYFQYDSKKTGGVTISHLRFGDKPIRSPYYINQADFVACHNPSYVTKGFKMVQDVKPGGVFMINCQWSDEELAHHLNAEAKKYIADNNIQLYTINAIDKAIEIGMGKRTNTILQSAFFKLANVMPIDEAVDFMKAAAKKSYGKKGDAVVEMNYKAIDAGVDAVHKVEVPASWSNPEADPAPAKLTGRPETVKMVEDLMNPIALMDGDSLPVSAFMGNPDGQFEQGASAYEKRGTAVTVPTWDAAKCIQCNQCAFVCSHATIRPFMLSEDEVKAAPANIKLADTKPKASEYKYTMSVSPLDCMGCGECITVCPVGAIEMVPQESQAEEQPVFDYLVANVGKKPGMPADNTVKGSQFNQPLLEFSGSCAGCAETSYARLITQLFGEHMYISNATGCSSIWGGPAATSPYTVNKDSNKGPAWANSLFEDNAEHGLGMQIGQEVLRDQAIASAEKCASSDKASAELKDAFAKFMETKQDTKANTPATEALVAELEKAAAAGCPDAKAALEKKDYLAKKSVWIFGGDGWAYDIGFGGLDHVLASGHNVNVMVFDTEMYSNTGGQASKASNIGEVCQFAAAGKEVGKKSLAEIAMSYGYVYVAQIALGANMAQAVKVLAEAEAYDGPSLIIGYAPCELHGVKGGMNHCQDEMKKAVAAGYWNLFSFNPALKAEGKNPFTLTSKPGDGTYQEFLNNETRYSRLTRSFPERAAKLFAASEEAAKARYEHLLRLVELYK
;
A
#
# COMPACT_ATOMS: atom_id res chain seq x y z
N GLY A 1 38.02 1.49 -0.85
CA GLY A 1 36.81 1.26 -0.05
C GLY A 1 35.59 1.04 -0.95
N ARG A 2 34.45 0.69 -0.35
CA ARG A 2 33.11 0.67 -0.98
C ARG A 2 32.23 1.73 -0.32
N TYR A 3 31.37 2.39 -1.08
CA TYR A 3 30.44 3.43 -0.60
C TYR A 3 29.22 3.53 -1.52
N GLY A 4 28.15 4.19 -1.06
CA GLY A 4 27.02 4.57 -1.91
C GLY A 4 26.16 3.43 -2.48
N LEU A 5 26.28 2.21 -1.98
CA LEU A 5 25.41 1.10 -2.41
C LEU A 5 23.95 1.43 -2.07
N GLY A 6 23.04 1.20 -3.02
CA GLY A 6 21.62 1.52 -2.82
C GLY A 6 21.34 2.99 -2.56
N SER A 7 22.21 3.90 -3.02
CA SER A 7 22.15 5.34 -2.73
C SER A 7 22.35 5.72 -1.25
N LYS A 8 23.05 4.89 -0.47
CA LYS A 8 23.49 5.23 0.90
C LYS A 8 24.17 6.60 0.91
N ASP A 9 23.70 7.52 1.75
CA ASP A 9 24.27 8.87 1.82
C ASP A 9 25.77 8.79 2.18
N THR A 10 26.56 9.64 1.52
CA THR A 10 28.02 9.70 1.73
C THR A 10 28.41 11.14 2.06
N PRO A 11 28.06 11.62 3.26
CA PRO A 11 28.32 12.99 3.69
C PRO A 11 29.82 13.26 3.91
N PRO A 12 30.23 14.53 4.10
CA PRO A 12 31.61 14.88 4.39
C PRO A 12 32.24 14.08 5.54
N SER A 13 31.48 13.74 6.60
CA SER A 13 31.93 12.90 7.72
C SER A 13 32.50 11.54 7.27
N SER A 14 31.85 10.93 6.28
CA SER A 14 32.29 9.66 5.68
C SER A 14 33.56 9.81 4.85
N LEU A 15 33.75 10.95 4.16
CA LEU A 15 34.97 11.20 3.39
C LEU A 15 36.16 11.58 4.28
N PHE A 16 35.93 12.37 5.34
CA PHE A 16 36.97 12.67 6.33
C PHE A 16 37.46 11.40 7.05
N ALA A 17 36.60 10.40 7.24
CA ALA A 17 37.02 9.09 7.76
C ALA A 17 38.08 8.42 6.87
N VAL A 18 38.00 8.58 5.55
CA VAL A 18 39.01 8.04 4.61
C VAL A 18 40.34 8.76 4.78
N TYR A 19 40.34 10.10 4.85
CA TYR A 19 41.57 10.86 5.09
C TYR A 19 42.19 10.50 6.45
N LYS A 20 41.36 10.35 7.49
CA LYS A 20 41.82 9.93 8.82
C LYS A 20 42.41 8.52 8.82
N GLU A 21 41.87 7.61 8.01
CA GLU A 21 42.44 6.27 7.83
C GLU A 21 43.81 6.32 7.15
N LEU A 22 43.98 7.17 6.13
CA LEU A 22 45.24 7.34 5.40
C LEU A 22 46.38 7.93 6.25
N GLU A 23 46.08 8.58 7.37
CA GLU A 23 47.07 9.08 8.33
C GLU A 23 47.71 7.97 9.19
N LYS A 24 47.16 6.75 9.19
CA LYS A 24 47.68 5.63 9.99
C LYS A 24 48.93 5.03 9.37
N ASP A 25 49.82 4.48 10.22
CA ASP A 25 51.00 3.73 9.76
C ASP A 25 50.65 2.51 8.91
N ALA A 26 49.49 1.88 9.19
CA ALA A 26 48.97 0.72 8.47
C ALA A 26 47.47 0.91 8.16
N PRO A 27 47.10 1.65 7.10
CA PRO A 27 45.71 1.89 6.73
C PRO A 27 45.03 0.61 6.25
N LYS A 28 43.73 0.45 6.54
CA LYS A 28 42.92 -0.67 6.04
C LYS A 28 42.92 -0.71 4.50
N ALA A 29 43.36 -1.83 3.93
CA ALA A 29 43.35 -2.05 2.48
C ALA A 29 41.92 -2.25 1.91
N ARG A 30 40.99 -2.78 2.72
CA ARG A 30 39.58 -2.96 2.38
C ARG A 30 38.73 -2.34 3.47
N PHE A 31 37.78 -1.52 3.07
CA PHE A 31 36.90 -0.82 4.00
C PHE A 31 35.57 -0.43 3.35
N THR A 32 34.58 -0.13 4.18
CA THR A 32 33.31 0.52 3.82
C THR A 32 33.22 1.89 4.51
N ILE A 33 32.47 2.81 3.93
CA ILE A 33 32.08 4.09 4.56
C ILE A 33 30.57 4.29 4.43
N GLY A 34 29.99 5.09 5.33
CA GLY A 34 28.55 5.35 5.40
C GLY A 34 27.74 4.33 6.19
N ILE A 35 28.31 3.19 6.61
CA ILE A 35 27.65 2.17 7.44
C ILE A 35 28.46 1.85 8.69
N VAL A 36 27.80 1.27 9.70
CA VAL A 36 28.46 0.61 10.83
C VAL A 36 28.50 -0.89 10.56
N ASP A 37 29.67 -1.41 10.20
CA ASP A 37 29.91 -2.84 10.00
C ASP A 37 30.63 -3.41 11.22
N ASP A 38 29.84 -3.80 12.22
CA ASP A 38 30.26 -4.44 13.46
C ASP A 38 30.38 -5.97 13.37
N VAL A 39 30.13 -6.54 12.17
CA VAL A 39 30.24 -7.98 11.91
C VAL A 39 31.61 -8.29 11.30
N THR A 40 31.93 -7.66 10.16
CA THR A 40 33.22 -7.90 9.48
C THR A 40 34.25 -6.81 9.78
N ASN A 41 33.88 -5.78 10.54
CA ASN A 41 34.76 -4.72 11.02
C ASN A 41 35.46 -3.95 9.87
N LEU A 42 34.83 -3.88 8.69
CA LEU A 42 35.37 -3.17 7.53
C LEU A 42 35.00 -1.69 7.50
N SER A 43 34.00 -1.24 8.25
CA SER A 43 33.63 0.18 8.27
C SER A 43 34.73 1.06 8.87
N LEU A 44 34.90 2.25 8.30
CA LEU A 44 35.68 3.32 8.92
C LEU A 44 34.76 4.16 9.83
N PRO A 45 35.19 4.53 11.04
CA PRO A 45 34.40 5.40 11.92
C PRO A 45 34.29 6.80 11.30
N GLU A 46 33.06 7.32 11.20
CA GLU A 46 32.82 8.67 10.71
C GLU A 46 33.42 9.73 11.63
N VAL A 47 33.95 10.81 11.03
CA VAL A 47 34.44 11.97 11.78
C VAL A 47 33.26 12.88 12.13
N LYS A 48 32.94 13.02 13.42
CA LYS A 48 31.83 13.84 13.94
C LYS A 48 32.30 14.78 15.07
N PRO A 49 31.92 16.08 15.07
CA PRO A 49 31.26 16.77 13.96
C PRO A 49 32.19 16.91 12.74
N ALA A 50 31.64 16.79 11.54
CA ALA A 50 32.39 17.06 10.32
C ALA A 50 32.49 18.58 10.08
N PRO A 51 33.61 19.08 9.53
CA PRO A 51 33.70 20.45 9.05
C PRO A 51 32.60 20.78 8.03
N ILE A 52 32.06 22.01 8.08
CA ILE A 52 31.15 22.52 7.04
C ILE A 52 31.94 22.68 5.74
N THR A 53 31.59 21.88 4.73
CA THR A 53 32.22 21.93 3.41
C THR A 53 31.37 22.66 2.37
N ALA A 54 30.15 23.09 2.73
CA ALA A 54 29.34 23.95 1.88
C ALA A 54 30.05 25.30 1.70
N ALA A 55 29.90 25.91 0.52
CA ALA A 55 30.49 27.21 0.27
C ALA A 55 29.90 28.25 1.22
N GLU A 56 30.75 29.11 1.79
CA GLU A 56 30.30 30.23 2.64
C GLU A 56 29.20 31.05 1.94
N GLY A 57 28.13 31.36 2.68
CA GLY A 57 26.93 32.04 2.17
C GLY A 57 25.87 31.12 1.54
N THR A 58 26.08 29.80 1.51
CA THR A 58 25.05 28.85 1.07
C THR A 58 23.97 28.72 2.14
N VAL A 59 22.72 29.00 1.76
CA VAL A 59 21.52 28.75 2.58
C VAL A 59 21.03 27.33 2.30
N GLU A 60 20.87 26.53 3.34
CA GLU A 60 20.43 25.14 3.29
C GLU A 60 19.05 24.98 3.95
N CYS A 61 18.05 24.51 3.20
CA CYS A 61 16.68 24.38 3.66
C CYS A 61 16.19 22.93 3.55
N LYS A 62 15.49 22.44 4.58
CA LYS A 62 14.87 21.11 4.59
C LYS A 62 13.36 21.19 4.80
N PHE A 63 12.59 20.42 4.06
CA PHE A 63 11.12 20.41 4.16
C PHE A 63 10.60 19.00 4.31
N TRP A 64 9.89 18.74 5.41
CA TRP A 64 9.22 17.49 5.69
C TRP A 64 7.74 17.62 5.31
N GLY A 65 7.34 16.91 4.27
CA GLY A 65 5.97 16.88 3.76
C GLY A 65 5.42 15.48 3.64
N LEU A 66 4.11 15.37 3.42
CA LEU A 66 3.39 14.12 3.21
C LEU A 66 3.18 13.85 1.73
N GLY A 67 3.40 12.61 1.27
CA GLY A 67 3.13 12.20 -0.11
C GLY A 67 1.70 12.53 -0.54
N GLY A 68 1.57 13.51 -1.45
CA GLY A 68 0.29 14.03 -1.95
C GLY A 68 -0.14 15.41 -1.41
N ASP A 69 0.62 16.02 -0.51
CA ASP A 69 0.29 17.34 0.10
C ASP A 69 0.67 18.55 -0.78
N GLY A 70 1.55 18.36 -1.76
CA GLY A 70 2.05 19.40 -2.66
C GLY A 70 3.36 20.07 -2.25
N THR A 71 4.01 19.66 -1.16
CA THR A 71 5.28 20.21 -0.64
C THR A 71 6.40 20.17 -1.67
N VAL A 72 6.65 18.98 -2.27
CA VAL A 72 7.64 18.81 -3.33
C VAL A 72 7.35 19.72 -4.53
N GLY A 73 6.08 19.87 -4.90
CA GLY A 73 5.65 20.73 -6.01
C GLY A 73 5.94 22.20 -5.72
N ALA A 74 5.61 22.67 -4.51
CA ALA A 74 5.94 24.00 -4.03
C ALA A 74 7.45 24.25 -4.03
N ASN A 75 8.26 23.30 -3.55
CA ASN A 75 9.72 23.41 -3.54
C ASN A 75 10.34 23.47 -4.94
N LYS A 76 9.81 22.69 -5.90
CA LYS A 76 10.19 22.79 -7.32
C LYS A 76 9.79 24.16 -7.92
N ASN A 77 8.71 24.76 -7.45
CA ASN A 77 8.29 26.07 -7.89
C ASN A 77 9.14 27.18 -7.25
N SER A 78 9.43 27.12 -5.96
CA SER A 78 10.31 28.07 -5.26
C SER A 78 11.72 28.08 -5.85
N THR A 79 12.28 26.91 -6.17
CA THR A 79 13.59 26.80 -6.83
C THR A 79 13.59 27.41 -8.23
N LYS A 80 12.49 27.30 -8.98
CA LYS A 80 12.33 28.00 -10.27
C LYS A 80 12.23 29.51 -10.09
N ILE A 81 11.43 29.98 -9.13
CA ILE A 81 11.30 31.42 -8.86
C ILE A 81 12.65 32.02 -8.51
N ILE A 82 13.39 31.42 -7.57
CA ILE A 82 14.70 31.92 -7.16
C ILE A 82 15.69 31.85 -8.33
N GLY A 83 15.66 30.80 -9.15
CA GLY A 83 16.62 30.62 -10.24
C GLY A 83 16.36 31.49 -11.46
N ASP A 84 15.09 31.77 -11.75
CA ASP A 84 14.69 32.61 -12.88
C ASP A 84 14.81 34.11 -12.54
N HIS A 85 14.89 34.47 -11.26
CA HIS A 85 14.87 35.86 -10.78
C HIS A 85 16.08 36.28 -9.92
N THR A 86 17.07 35.42 -9.73
CA THR A 86 18.33 35.76 -9.03
C THR A 86 19.54 35.12 -9.71
N ASP A 87 20.75 35.60 -9.43
CA ASP A 87 22.01 35.00 -9.91
C ASP A 87 22.50 33.83 -9.04
N LYS A 88 21.67 33.33 -8.11
CA LYS A 88 22.06 32.27 -7.18
C LYS A 88 22.14 30.92 -7.89
N TYR A 89 23.13 30.14 -7.52
CA TYR A 89 23.16 28.71 -7.79
C TYR A 89 22.11 28.01 -6.94
N ILE A 90 21.46 27.00 -7.54
CA ILE A 90 20.37 26.26 -6.91
C ILE A 90 20.65 24.77 -7.00
N GLN A 91 20.44 24.07 -5.90
CA GLN A 91 20.38 22.62 -5.86
C GLN A 91 19.09 22.20 -5.17
N ALA A 92 18.42 21.20 -5.74
CA ALA A 92 17.23 20.60 -5.16
C ALA A 92 17.32 19.07 -5.26
N TYR A 93 17.17 18.40 -4.13
CA TYR A 93 17.08 16.94 -4.05
C TYR A 93 15.85 16.57 -3.23
N PHE A 94 15.17 15.50 -3.62
CA PHE A 94 13.92 15.08 -3.00
C PHE A 94 14.01 13.60 -2.61
N GLN A 95 13.91 13.32 -1.32
CA GLN A 95 13.73 11.98 -0.79
C GLN A 95 12.23 11.66 -0.77
N TYR A 96 11.88 10.48 -1.28
CA TYR A 96 10.51 9.96 -1.26
C TYR A 96 10.49 8.63 -0.52
N ASP A 97 9.41 8.40 0.20
CA ASP A 97 9.05 7.08 0.72
C ASP A 97 8.67 6.11 -0.43
N SER A 98 8.83 4.82 -0.18
CA SER A 98 8.27 3.73 -0.98
C SER A 98 6.74 3.76 -1.05
N LYS A 99 6.08 4.27 0.00
CA LYS A 99 4.62 4.47 0.04
C LYS A 99 4.22 5.55 -0.95
N LYS A 100 3.46 5.18 -1.99
CA LYS A 100 3.02 6.10 -3.04
C LYS A 100 2.24 7.31 -2.51
N THR A 101 1.36 7.09 -1.53
CA THR A 101 0.55 8.15 -0.91
C THR A 101 0.61 8.07 0.61
N GLY A 102 0.72 9.22 1.25
CA GLY A 102 0.83 9.33 2.70
C GLY A 102 2.18 8.89 3.28
N GLY A 103 3.20 8.65 2.45
CA GLY A 103 4.57 8.45 2.89
C GLY A 103 5.27 9.76 3.24
N VAL A 104 6.44 9.69 3.87
CA VAL A 104 7.26 10.88 4.17
C VAL A 104 7.96 11.38 2.90
N THR A 105 8.04 12.69 2.73
CA THR A 105 8.88 13.34 1.71
C THR A 105 9.80 14.35 2.36
N ILE A 106 11.08 14.32 2.00
CA ILE A 106 12.09 15.25 2.52
C ILE A 106 12.72 15.99 1.35
N SER A 107 12.50 17.30 1.27
CA SER A 107 13.13 18.14 0.25
C SER A 107 14.38 18.79 0.82
N HIS A 108 15.48 18.73 0.09
CA HIS A 108 16.76 19.39 0.40
C HIS A 108 17.03 20.45 -0.64
N LEU A 109 16.98 21.72 -0.23
CA LEU A 109 17.21 22.86 -1.12
C LEU A 109 18.46 23.61 -0.66
N ARG A 110 19.32 23.97 -1.60
CA ARG A 110 20.48 24.84 -1.36
C ARG A 110 20.46 26.01 -2.32
N PHE A 111 20.77 27.19 -1.81
CA PHE A 111 20.86 28.44 -2.57
C PHE A 111 22.14 29.17 -2.19
N GLY A 112 22.93 29.64 -3.15
CA GLY A 112 24.16 30.39 -2.83
C GLY A 112 24.77 31.10 -4.02
N ASP A 113 25.63 32.08 -3.76
CA ASP A 113 26.28 32.88 -4.81
C ASP A 113 27.49 32.16 -5.45
N LYS A 114 27.85 30.98 -4.93
CA LYS A 114 28.93 30.11 -5.42
C LYS A 114 28.36 28.79 -5.93
N PRO A 115 29.04 28.12 -6.90
CA PRO A 115 28.61 26.81 -7.38
C PRO A 115 28.45 25.78 -6.26
N ILE A 116 27.28 25.14 -6.19
CA ILE A 116 26.97 24.13 -5.16
C ILE A 116 27.52 22.77 -5.59
N ARG A 117 28.40 22.18 -4.75
CA ARG A 117 29.08 20.89 -4.98
C ARG A 117 28.80 19.88 -3.88
N SER A 118 27.58 19.90 -3.34
CA SER A 118 27.19 19.10 -2.18
C SER A 118 26.24 17.96 -2.58
N PRO A 119 26.70 16.84 -3.19
CA PRO A 119 25.85 15.71 -3.58
C PRO A 119 25.54 14.79 -2.38
N TYR A 120 25.09 15.37 -1.27
CA TYR A 120 24.75 14.68 -0.03
C TYR A 120 23.58 15.41 0.66
N TYR A 121 22.91 14.74 1.60
CA TYR A 121 21.77 15.30 2.31
C TYR A 121 22.15 16.51 3.17
N ILE A 122 21.18 17.39 3.42
CA ILE A 122 21.37 18.48 4.37
C ILE A 122 21.21 17.91 5.78
N ASN A 123 22.28 17.97 6.57
CA ASN A 123 22.34 17.57 7.99
C ASN A 123 22.63 18.77 8.92
N GLN A 124 22.84 19.95 8.34
CA GLN A 124 22.98 21.22 9.03
C GLN A 124 22.26 22.28 8.19
N ALA A 125 21.02 22.60 8.54
CA ALA A 125 20.11 23.47 7.80
C ALA A 125 19.96 24.83 8.49
N ASP A 126 19.84 25.89 7.70
CA ASP A 126 19.48 27.23 8.18
C ASP A 126 17.96 27.33 8.45
N PHE A 127 17.17 26.54 7.71
CA PHE A 127 15.71 26.50 7.79
C PHE A 127 15.20 25.07 7.67
N VAL A 128 14.36 24.63 8.61
CA VAL A 128 13.60 23.38 8.51
C VAL A 128 12.12 23.64 8.67
N ALA A 129 11.30 23.06 7.79
CA ALA A 129 9.84 23.10 7.89
C ALA A 129 9.25 21.70 8.05
N CYS A 130 8.29 21.59 8.98
CA CYS A 130 7.42 20.43 9.16
C CYS A 130 6.01 20.80 8.67
N HIS A 131 5.59 20.24 7.55
CA HIS A 131 4.28 20.54 6.95
C HIS A 131 3.15 19.63 7.45
N ASN A 132 3.48 18.59 8.23
CA ASN A 132 2.52 17.64 8.79
C ASN A 132 2.73 17.50 10.32
N PRO A 133 1.76 17.91 11.16
CA PRO A 133 1.91 17.89 12.61
C PRO A 133 2.14 16.48 13.17
N SER A 134 1.68 15.41 12.49
CA SER A 134 1.91 14.03 12.93
C SER A 134 3.40 13.65 13.01
N TYR A 135 4.30 14.36 12.31
CA TYR A 135 5.73 14.09 12.41
C TYR A 135 6.33 14.63 13.72
N VAL A 136 5.69 15.63 14.32
CA VAL A 136 6.07 16.13 15.66
C VAL A 136 5.69 15.11 16.72
N THR A 137 4.44 14.63 16.70
CA THR A 137 3.95 13.65 17.69
C THR A 137 4.64 12.29 17.60
N LYS A 138 5.08 11.91 16.40
CA LYS A 138 5.89 10.69 16.21
C LYS A 138 7.36 10.83 16.64
N GLY A 139 7.82 12.05 16.92
CA GLY A 139 9.20 12.29 17.38
C GLY A 139 10.25 12.16 16.27
N PHE A 140 9.93 12.52 15.02
CA PHE A 140 10.95 12.56 13.97
C PHE A 140 12.07 13.55 14.33
N LYS A 141 13.32 13.16 14.06
CA LYS A 141 14.52 13.98 14.31
C LYS A 141 14.66 15.11 13.27
N MET A 142 13.75 16.08 13.33
CA MET A 142 13.68 17.17 12.35
C MET A 142 14.51 18.38 12.79
N VAL A 143 14.31 18.83 14.03
CA VAL A 143 14.90 20.08 14.55
C VAL A 143 16.40 19.94 14.83
N GLN A 144 16.87 18.72 15.05
CA GLN A 144 18.27 18.39 15.31
C GLN A 144 19.19 18.70 14.11
N ASP A 145 18.62 18.81 12.92
CA ASP A 145 19.33 19.24 11.72
C ASP A 145 19.38 20.78 11.57
N VAL A 146 18.71 21.56 12.43
CA VAL A 146 18.71 23.03 12.36
C VAL A 146 19.96 23.58 13.05
N LYS A 147 20.74 24.43 12.37
CA LYS A 147 21.90 25.10 12.97
C LYS A 147 21.48 25.95 14.19
N PRO A 148 22.36 26.17 15.19
CA PRO A 148 22.08 27.10 16.27
C PRO A 148 21.66 28.48 15.77
N GLY A 149 20.57 29.02 16.32
CA GLY A 149 19.93 30.27 15.86
C GLY A 149 19.13 30.16 14.55
N GLY A 150 19.09 29.00 13.90
CA GLY A 150 18.30 28.74 12.69
C GLY A 150 16.80 28.67 12.94
N VAL A 151 16.03 28.50 11.87
CA VAL A 151 14.56 28.53 11.90
C VAL A 151 13.96 27.12 11.83
N PHE A 152 12.99 26.86 12.71
CA PHE A 152 12.14 25.67 12.63
C PHE A 152 10.66 26.09 12.56
N MET A 153 9.96 25.72 11.48
CA MET A 153 8.55 26.04 11.26
C MET A 153 7.68 24.78 11.30
N ILE A 154 6.54 24.81 12.00
CA ILE A 154 5.59 23.70 12.11
C ILE A 154 4.21 24.14 11.61
N ASN A 155 3.63 23.40 10.68
CA ASN A 155 2.23 23.56 10.29
C ASN A 155 1.31 22.79 11.25
N CYS A 156 0.55 23.48 12.09
CA CYS A 156 -0.36 22.87 13.07
C CYS A 156 -1.48 23.83 13.47
N GLN A 157 -2.54 23.28 14.08
CA GLN A 157 -3.65 24.04 14.67
C GLN A 157 -3.44 24.34 16.16
N TRP A 158 -2.35 23.83 16.73
CA TRP A 158 -2.05 23.88 18.16
C TRP A 158 -1.69 25.29 18.62
N SER A 159 -2.16 25.62 19.82
CA SER A 159 -1.61 26.68 20.67
C SER A 159 -0.20 26.34 21.15
N ASP A 160 0.51 27.32 21.71
CA ASP A 160 1.86 27.11 22.26
C ASP A 160 1.86 26.06 23.40
N GLU A 161 0.78 25.99 24.19
CA GLU A 161 0.60 24.99 25.26
C GLU A 161 0.42 23.57 24.70
N GLU A 162 -0.43 23.41 23.70
CA GLU A 162 -0.64 22.13 23.01
C GLU A 162 0.62 21.68 22.27
N LEU A 163 1.32 22.61 21.60
CA LEU A 163 2.60 22.33 20.97
C LEU A 163 3.64 21.84 21.99
N ALA A 164 3.70 22.46 23.16
CA ALA A 164 4.57 22.02 24.25
C ALA A 164 4.20 20.61 24.75
N HIS A 165 2.94 20.20 24.67
CA HIS A 165 2.54 18.83 24.99
C HIS A 165 2.99 17.83 23.91
N HIS A 166 2.93 18.21 22.63
CA HIS A 166 3.24 17.32 21.50
C HIS A 166 4.73 17.17 21.18
N LEU A 167 5.57 18.15 21.51
CA LEU A 167 7.03 18.05 21.31
C LEU A 167 7.65 17.09 22.32
N ASN A 168 8.51 16.19 21.84
CA ASN A 168 9.27 15.28 22.70
C ASN A 168 10.38 16.03 23.47
N ALA A 169 10.89 15.41 24.54
CA ALA A 169 11.91 15.98 25.42
C ALA A 169 13.19 16.35 24.66
N GLU A 170 13.62 15.52 23.71
CA GLU A 170 14.83 15.75 22.91
C GLU A 170 14.69 17.00 22.02
N ALA A 171 13.56 17.18 21.33
CA ALA A 171 13.31 18.36 20.51
C ALA A 171 13.23 19.64 21.35
N LYS A 172 12.51 19.61 22.49
CA LYS A 172 12.44 20.74 23.43
C LYS A 172 13.83 21.19 23.87
N LYS A 173 14.64 20.23 24.31
CA LYS A 173 16.02 20.47 24.75
C LYS A 173 16.87 21.08 23.64
N TYR A 174 16.81 20.51 22.44
CA TYR A 174 17.56 21.01 21.31
C TYR A 174 17.17 22.46 20.94
N ILE A 175 15.86 22.76 20.93
CA ILE A 175 15.34 24.08 20.62
C ILE A 175 15.88 25.12 21.60
N ALA A 176 15.80 24.83 22.91
CA ALA A 176 16.25 25.75 23.94
C ALA A 176 17.77 25.92 23.96
N ASP A 177 18.54 24.83 23.93
CA ASP A 177 19.99 24.86 24.07
C ASP A 177 20.69 25.50 22.85
N ASN A 178 20.07 25.43 21.67
CA ASN A 178 20.61 25.98 20.43
C ASN A 178 19.94 27.29 19.99
N ASN A 179 19.08 27.89 20.84
CA ASN A 179 18.39 29.14 20.58
C ASN A 179 17.64 29.15 19.22
N ILE A 180 16.98 28.03 18.90
CA ILE A 180 16.26 27.85 17.65
C ILE A 180 15.07 28.81 17.58
N GLN A 181 14.89 29.45 16.42
CA GLN A 181 13.75 30.32 16.16
C GLN A 181 12.55 29.45 15.75
N LEU A 182 11.67 29.15 16.71
CA LEU A 182 10.51 28.29 16.52
C LEU A 182 9.28 29.09 16.05
N TYR A 183 8.64 28.61 14.98
CA TYR A 183 7.42 29.20 14.41
C TYR A 183 6.33 28.15 14.21
N THR A 184 5.07 28.55 14.38
CA THR A 184 3.89 27.77 13.96
C THR A 184 3.09 28.49 12.88
N ILE A 185 2.34 27.74 12.09
CA ILE A 185 1.39 28.27 11.11
C ILE A 185 0.18 27.35 11.01
N ASN A 186 -1.04 27.89 11.09
CA ASN A 186 -2.27 27.12 10.86
C ASN A 186 -2.69 27.22 9.39
N ALA A 187 -1.96 26.54 8.51
CA ALA A 187 -2.30 26.52 7.08
C ALA A 187 -3.53 25.66 6.78
N ILE A 188 -3.89 24.73 7.68
CA ILE A 188 -5.00 23.78 7.50
C ILE A 188 -6.34 24.51 7.50
N ASP A 189 -6.65 25.23 8.58
CA ASP A 189 -7.93 25.96 8.68
C ASP A 189 -7.98 27.11 7.69
N LYS A 190 -6.83 27.78 7.46
CA LYS A 190 -6.73 28.86 6.49
C LYS A 190 -7.01 28.38 5.06
N ALA A 191 -6.55 27.19 4.68
CA ALA A 191 -6.85 26.60 3.37
C ALA A 191 -8.34 26.27 3.22
N ILE A 192 -9.00 25.80 4.29
CA ILE A 192 -10.45 25.55 4.30
C ILE A 192 -11.22 26.87 4.15
N GLU A 193 -10.88 27.88 4.94
CA GLU A 193 -11.48 29.23 4.92
C GLU A 193 -11.40 29.88 3.53
N ILE A 194 -10.26 29.76 2.85
CA ILE A 194 -10.02 30.34 1.52
C ILE A 194 -10.71 29.53 0.40
N GLY A 195 -11.13 28.29 0.67
CA GLY A 195 -11.71 27.39 -0.33
C GLY A 195 -10.68 26.52 -1.07
N MET A 196 -9.45 26.44 -0.59
CA MET A 196 -8.42 25.51 -1.10
C MET A 196 -8.62 24.07 -0.62
N GLY A 197 -9.51 23.86 0.36
CA GLY A 197 -9.77 22.54 0.96
C GLY A 197 -8.51 22.01 1.64
N LYS A 198 -8.08 20.81 1.27
CA LYS A 198 -6.88 20.16 1.86
C LYS A 198 -5.53 20.67 1.36
N ARG A 199 -5.48 21.71 0.51
CA ARG A 199 -4.24 22.17 -0.13
C ARG A 199 -3.62 23.32 0.66
N THR A 200 -2.59 23.01 1.45
CA THR A 200 -1.85 23.98 2.28
C THR A 200 -0.58 24.51 1.60
N ASN A 201 -0.14 23.87 0.52
CA ASN A 201 1.16 24.10 -0.12
C ASN A 201 1.45 25.55 -0.50
N THR A 202 0.48 26.29 -1.06
CA THR A 202 0.67 27.71 -1.44
C THR A 202 0.92 28.61 -0.23
N ILE A 203 0.18 28.37 0.86
CA ILE A 203 0.30 29.12 2.13
C ILE A 203 1.68 28.88 2.74
N LEU A 204 2.09 27.61 2.82
CA LEU A 204 3.37 27.21 3.39
C LEU A 204 4.57 27.67 2.53
N GLN A 205 4.40 27.75 1.21
CA GLN A 205 5.42 28.28 0.30
C GLN A 205 5.70 29.76 0.56
N SER A 206 4.65 30.55 0.83
CA SER A 206 4.78 31.97 1.15
C SER A 206 5.48 32.18 2.50
N ALA A 207 5.10 31.40 3.51
CA ALA A 207 5.75 31.38 4.82
C ALA A 207 7.26 31.05 4.72
N PHE A 208 7.64 30.12 3.83
CA PHE A 208 9.05 29.84 3.54
C PHE A 208 9.80 31.08 3.04
N PHE A 209 9.27 31.80 2.03
CA PHE A 209 9.94 33.00 1.52
C PHE A 209 10.08 34.08 2.60
N LYS A 210 9.09 34.19 3.49
CA LYS A 210 9.12 35.13 4.63
C LYS A 210 10.20 34.79 5.63
N LEU A 211 10.33 33.52 6.00
CA LEU A 211 11.19 33.09 7.11
C LEU A 211 12.61 32.74 6.69
N ALA A 212 12.81 32.14 5.51
CA ALA A 212 14.14 31.75 5.03
C ALA A 212 14.97 32.92 4.49
N ASN A 213 14.33 34.06 4.20
CA ASN A 213 14.97 35.31 3.75
C ASN A 213 15.95 35.11 2.57
N VAL A 214 15.60 34.23 1.63
CA VAL A 214 16.41 33.92 0.44
C VAL A 214 16.30 34.99 -0.65
N MET A 215 15.26 35.82 -0.60
CA MET A 215 15.02 37.00 -1.43
C MET A 215 14.04 37.96 -0.73
N PRO A 216 13.92 39.22 -1.17
CA PRO A 216 12.95 40.16 -0.61
C PRO A 216 11.52 39.61 -0.69
N ILE A 217 10.76 39.71 0.42
CA ILE A 217 9.43 39.10 0.51
C ILE A 217 8.42 39.69 -0.48
N ASP A 218 8.44 41.00 -0.70
CA ASP A 218 7.50 41.65 -1.62
C ASP A 218 7.71 41.16 -3.07
N GLU A 219 8.97 41.01 -3.49
CA GLU A 219 9.32 40.43 -4.78
C GLU A 219 8.90 38.95 -4.89
N ALA A 220 9.12 38.17 -3.83
CA ALA A 220 8.71 36.78 -3.79
C ALA A 220 7.20 36.63 -3.98
N VAL A 221 6.39 37.44 -3.28
CA VAL A 221 4.92 37.46 -3.41
C VAL A 221 4.50 37.79 -4.84
N ASP A 222 5.11 38.78 -5.48
CA ASP A 222 4.82 39.16 -6.86
C ASP A 222 5.13 38.02 -7.84
N PHE A 223 6.30 37.37 -7.70
CA PHE A 223 6.68 36.23 -8.55
C PHE A 223 5.79 35.01 -8.30
N MET A 224 5.40 34.74 -7.06
CA MET A 224 4.44 33.68 -6.74
C MET A 224 3.07 33.93 -7.39
N LYS A 225 2.56 35.17 -7.32
CA LYS A 225 1.29 35.55 -7.98
C LYS A 225 1.40 35.42 -9.50
N ALA A 226 2.51 35.88 -10.09
CA ALA A 226 2.76 35.70 -11.52
C ALA A 226 2.80 34.21 -11.92
N ALA A 227 3.46 33.36 -11.14
CA ALA A 227 3.53 31.92 -11.36
C ALA A 227 2.16 31.24 -11.21
N ALA A 228 1.35 31.65 -10.22
CA ALA A 228 -0.01 31.16 -10.02
C ALA A 228 -0.92 31.53 -11.22
N LYS A 229 -0.83 32.76 -11.72
CA LYS A 229 -1.56 33.20 -12.92
C LYS A 229 -1.16 32.39 -14.16
N LYS A 230 0.14 32.16 -14.37
CA LYS A 230 0.65 31.35 -15.47
C LYS A 230 0.17 29.90 -15.40
N SER A 231 0.16 29.31 -14.19
CA SER A 231 -0.18 27.91 -13.98
C SER A 231 -1.68 27.64 -13.98
N TYR A 232 -2.48 28.57 -13.46
CA TYR A 232 -3.90 28.37 -13.19
C TYR A 232 -4.83 29.29 -13.97
N GLY A 233 -4.33 30.24 -14.77
CA GLY A 233 -5.17 31.13 -15.59
C GLY A 233 -6.11 30.37 -16.52
N LYS A 234 -5.68 29.21 -17.06
CA LYS A 234 -6.53 28.33 -17.88
C LYS A 234 -7.66 27.64 -17.10
N LYS A 235 -7.65 27.69 -15.76
CA LYS A 235 -8.68 27.12 -14.88
C LYS A 235 -9.71 28.17 -14.43
N GLY A 236 -9.57 29.42 -14.86
CA GLY A 236 -10.48 30.53 -14.55
C GLY A 236 -10.00 31.42 -13.41
N ASP A 237 -10.45 32.68 -13.42
CA ASP A 237 -10.00 33.73 -12.50
C ASP A 237 -10.27 33.40 -11.04
N ALA A 238 -11.38 32.73 -10.73
CA ALA A 238 -11.69 32.31 -9.35
C ALA A 238 -10.59 31.42 -8.74
N VAL A 239 -9.98 30.53 -9.54
CA VAL A 239 -8.87 29.66 -9.07
C VAL A 239 -7.60 30.48 -8.85
N VAL A 240 -7.34 31.47 -9.71
CA VAL A 240 -6.19 32.37 -9.57
C VAL A 240 -6.33 33.22 -8.31
N GLU A 241 -7.49 33.83 -8.10
CA GLU A 241 -7.79 34.67 -6.92
C GLU A 241 -7.71 33.88 -5.61
N MET A 242 -8.19 32.62 -5.59
CA MET A 242 -8.00 31.74 -4.42
C MET A 242 -6.52 31.52 -4.10
N ASN A 243 -5.66 31.35 -5.12
CA ASN A 243 -4.22 31.23 -4.90
C ASN A 243 -3.60 32.55 -4.42
N TYR A 244 -4.05 33.71 -4.92
CA TYR A 244 -3.56 35.01 -4.46
C TYR A 244 -3.85 35.21 -2.97
N LYS A 245 -5.09 34.95 -2.54
CA LYS A 245 -5.46 34.98 -1.12
C LYS A 245 -4.61 34.05 -0.27
N ALA A 246 -4.30 32.86 -0.78
CA ALA A 246 -3.45 31.91 -0.07
C ALA A 246 -1.98 32.36 0.04
N ILE A 247 -1.44 33.02 -1.00
CA ILE A 247 -0.10 33.61 -0.97
C ILE A 247 -0.04 34.70 0.10
N ASP A 248 -1.01 35.63 0.07
CA ASP A 248 -1.07 36.75 1.01
C ASP A 248 -1.23 36.25 2.45
N ALA A 249 -2.15 35.30 2.67
CA ALA A 249 -2.37 34.71 3.99
C ALA A 249 -1.11 34.04 4.56
N GLY A 250 -0.28 33.41 3.72
CA GLY A 250 0.94 32.74 4.19
C GLY A 250 2.04 33.68 4.69
N VAL A 251 2.05 34.95 4.24
CA VAL A 251 3.01 35.95 4.73
C VAL A 251 2.71 36.35 6.18
N ASP A 252 1.42 36.48 6.49
CA ASP A 252 0.94 37.03 7.77
C ASP A 252 0.60 35.95 8.82
N ALA A 253 0.40 34.70 8.41
CA ALA A 253 -0.10 33.64 9.28
C ALA A 253 0.96 32.95 10.15
N VAL A 254 2.23 33.37 10.08
CA VAL A 254 3.31 32.78 10.91
C VAL A 254 3.29 33.37 12.32
N HIS A 255 3.23 32.50 13.33
CA HIS A 255 3.32 32.85 14.75
C HIS A 255 4.70 32.46 15.29
N LYS A 256 5.36 33.36 16.02
CA LYS A 256 6.64 33.05 16.69
C LYS A 256 6.34 32.52 18.09
N VAL A 257 6.81 31.31 18.38
CA VAL A 257 6.60 30.66 19.68
C VAL A 257 7.61 31.20 20.68
N GLU A 258 7.13 31.59 21.87
CA GLU A 258 7.99 31.94 23.00
C GLU A 258 8.51 30.68 23.66
N VAL A 259 9.80 30.38 23.49
CA VAL A 259 10.43 29.16 24.01
C VAL A 259 10.67 29.28 25.52
N PRO A 260 10.03 28.44 26.36
CA PRO A 260 10.23 28.49 27.81
C PRO A 260 11.65 28.05 28.20
N ALA A 261 12.26 28.72 29.19
CA ALA A 261 13.57 28.33 29.71
C ALA A 261 13.62 26.89 30.26
N SER A 262 12.47 26.37 30.74
CA SER A 262 12.33 25.00 31.23
C SER A 262 12.61 23.94 30.16
N TRP A 263 12.50 24.27 28.87
CA TRP A 263 12.79 23.33 27.79
C TRP A 263 14.26 22.93 27.70
N SER A 264 15.20 23.68 28.29
CA SER A 264 16.61 23.28 28.40
C SER A 264 16.83 22.05 29.30
N ASN A 265 15.87 21.76 30.19
CA ASN A 265 15.81 20.58 31.03
C ASN A 265 14.37 20.06 31.13
N PRO A 266 13.82 19.49 30.03
CA PRO A 266 12.44 19.05 29.98
C PRO A 266 12.26 17.75 30.78
N GLU A 267 11.02 17.48 31.19
CA GLU A 267 10.68 16.16 31.73
C GLU A 267 10.93 15.06 30.70
N ALA A 268 11.33 13.88 31.16
CA ALA A 268 11.55 12.75 30.28
C ALA A 268 10.23 12.31 29.64
N ASP A 269 10.28 11.95 28.35
CA ASP A 269 9.12 11.38 27.68
C ASP A 269 8.71 10.07 28.36
N PRO A 270 7.40 9.77 28.42
CA PRO A 270 6.94 8.49 28.94
C PRO A 270 7.54 7.34 28.12
N ALA A 271 7.90 6.26 28.80
CA ALA A 271 8.37 5.07 28.11
C ALA A 271 7.31 4.58 27.11
N PRO A 272 7.71 4.18 25.89
CA PRO A 272 6.76 3.64 24.92
C PRO A 272 6.08 2.40 25.49
N ALA A 273 4.80 2.23 25.14
CA ALA A 273 4.05 1.06 25.54
C ALA A 273 4.73 -0.22 25.02
N LYS A 274 4.76 -1.26 25.85
CA LYS A 274 5.30 -2.55 25.44
C LYS A 274 4.44 -3.14 24.32
N LEU A 275 5.06 -3.47 23.21
CA LEU A 275 4.39 -4.13 22.10
C LEU A 275 4.07 -5.58 22.44
N THR A 276 2.94 -6.07 21.91
CA THR A 276 2.45 -7.45 22.09
C THR A 276 2.22 -8.09 20.72
N GLY A 277 2.18 -9.43 20.67
CA GLY A 277 2.00 -10.20 19.44
C GLY A 277 3.04 -11.30 19.30
N ARG A 278 3.28 -11.75 18.07
CA ARG A 278 4.29 -12.76 17.76
C ARG A 278 5.69 -12.24 18.14
N PRO A 279 6.47 -12.95 18.99
CA PRO A 279 7.75 -12.47 19.50
C PRO A 279 8.74 -12.02 18.42
N GLU A 280 8.84 -12.78 17.33
CA GLU A 280 9.69 -12.51 16.18
C GLU A 280 9.26 -11.26 15.41
N THR A 281 7.95 -11.08 15.19
CA THR A 281 7.39 -9.87 14.55
C THR A 281 7.62 -8.66 15.44
N VAL A 282 7.32 -8.76 16.74
CA VAL A 282 7.52 -7.66 17.71
C VAL A 282 9.00 -7.26 17.76
N LYS A 283 9.90 -8.24 17.82
CA LYS A 283 11.34 -7.97 17.79
C LYS A 283 11.77 -7.25 16.51
N MET A 284 11.33 -7.71 15.34
CA MET A 284 11.62 -7.03 14.07
C MET A 284 11.04 -5.61 14.05
N VAL A 285 9.86 -5.40 14.64
CA VAL A 285 9.26 -4.07 14.76
C VAL A 285 10.11 -3.14 15.62
N GLU A 286 10.53 -3.60 16.79
CA GLU A 286 11.36 -2.82 17.72
C GLU A 286 12.76 -2.54 17.17
N ASP A 287 13.42 -3.58 16.65
CA ASP A 287 14.83 -3.53 16.25
C ASP A 287 15.04 -2.93 14.86
N LEU A 288 14.08 -3.10 13.93
CA LEU A 288 14.23 -2.67 12.54
C LEU A 288 13.14 -1.67 12.11
N MET A 289 11.86 -2.05 12.20
CA MET A 289 10.78 -1.25 11.61
C MET A 289 10.70 0.15 12.22
N ASN A 290 10.71 0.27 13.55
CA ASN A 290 10.53 1.54 14.25
C ASN A 290 11.67 2.53 13.95
N PRO A 291 12.97 2.16 14.05
CA PRO A 291 14.06 3.03 13.61
C PRO A 291 13.93 3.46 12.14
N ILE A 292 13.60 2.53 11.24
CA ILE A 292 13.43 2.83 9.81
C ILE A 292 12.27 3.80 9.58
N ALA A 293 11.12 3.58 10.22
CA ALA A 293 9.92 4.40 10.09
C ALA A 293 10.11 5.83 10.62
N LEU A 294 11.03 6.04 11.56
CA LEU A 294 11.43 7.35 12.08
C LEU A 294 12.54 8.03 11.26
N MET A 295 12.89 7.48 10.08
CA MET A 295 13.99 7.93 9.22
C MET A 295 15.37 7.83 9.90
N ASP A 296 15.56 6.87 10.81
CA ASP A 296 16.82 6.59 11.51
C ASP A 296 17.40 5.22 11.13
N GLY A 297 16.92 4.61 10.04
CA GLY A 297 17.40 3.30 9.57
C GLY A 297 18.87 3.29 9.17
N ASP A 298 19.45 4.45 8.83
CA ASP A 298 20.87 4.57 8.50
C ASP A 298 21.81 4.31 9.69
N SER A 299 21.30 4.45 10.92
CA SER A 299 22.04 4.19 12.17
C SER A 299 22.16 2.70 12.50
N LEU A 300 21.31 1.85 11.91
CA LEU A 300 21.30 0.42 12.17
C LEU A 300 22.61 -0.22 11.66
N PRO A 301 23.33 -0.97 12.51
CA PRO A 301 24.56 -1.66 12.11
C PRO A 301 24.25 -2.91 11.27
N VAL A 302 25.29 -3.48 10.64
CA VAL A 302 25.17 -4.74 9.89
C VAL A 302 24.63 -5.87 10.76
N SER A 303 25.00 -5.92 12.05
CA SER A 303 24.50 -6.92 13.00
C SER A 303 22.98 -6.92 13.17
N ALA A 304 22.30 -5.77 12.97
CA ALA A 304 20.85 -5.66 13.08
C ALA A 304 20.13 -6.54 12.03
N PHE A 305 20.79 -6.83 10.91
CA PHE A 305 20.23 -7.61 9.80
C PHE A 305 20.69 -9.07 9.79
N MET A 306 21.48 -9.52 10.79
CA MET A 306 22.01 -10.89 10.84
C MET A 306 20.93 -11.97 11.04
N GLY A 307 19.74 -11.58 11.51
CA GLY A 307 18.57 -12.47 11.53
C GLY A 307 17.96 -12.72 10.15
N ASN A 308 18.29 -11.89 9.16
CA ASN A 308 17.68 -11.86 7.83
C ASN A 308 18.74 -11.70 6.73
N PRO A 309 19.81 -12.52 6.70
CA PRO A 309 20.95 -12.33 5.80
C PRO A 309 20.60 -12.53 4.31
N ASP A 310 19.46 -13.17 4.03
CA ASP A 310 18.89 -13.39 2.71
C ASP A 310 17.74 -12.42 2.36
N GLY A 311 17.45 -11.46 3.25
CA GLY A 311 16.42 -10.44 3.04
C GLY A 311 14.98 -10.90 3.29
N GLN A 312 14.78 -12.02 4.01
CA GLN A 312 13.44 -12.41 4.47
C GLN A 312 12.99 -11.54 5.65
N PHE A 313 11.70 -11.21 5.75
CA PHE A 313 11.15 -10.43 6.86
C PHE A 313 9.90 -11.12 7.44
N GLU A 314 9.59 -10.82 8.70
CA GLU A 314 8.40 -11.33 9.35
C GLU A 314 7.12 -10.71 8.77
N GLN A 315 6.03 -11.48 8.85
CA GLN A 315 4.70 -11.04 8.44
C GLN A 315 3.99 -10.31 9.59
N GLY A 316 3.05 -9.42 9.26
CA GLY A 316 2.13 -8.74 10.18
C GLY A 316 2.67 -7.47 10.83
N ALA A 317 3.81 -6.96 10.36
CA ALA A 317 4.45 -5.78 10.94
C ALA A 317 3.67 -4.48 10.67
N SER A 318 2.87 -4.41 9.60
CA SER A 318 2.11 -3.20 9.24
C SER A 318 1.13 -2.77 10.33
N ALA A 319 0.63 -3.74 11.12
CA ALA A 319 -0.30 -3.50 12.22
C ALA A 319 0.30 -2.62 13.33
N TYR A 320 1.62 -2.48 13.39
CA TYR A 320 2.31 -1.66 14.39
C TYR A 320 2.61 -0.24 13.90
N GLU A 321 2.43 0.06 12.60
CA GLU A 321 2.76 1.39 12.06
C GLU A 321 1.83 2.49 12.56
N LYS A 322 0.52 2.20 12.65
CA LYS A 322 -0.53 3.10 13.16
C LYS A 322 -0.36 4.53 12.64
N ARG A 323 -0.30 4.66 11.31
CA ARG A 323 0.26 5.83 10.62
C ARG A 323 -0.44 7.15 10.96
N GLY A 324 -1.73 7.15 11.24
CA GLY A 324 -2.52 8.33 11.61
C GLY A 324 -2.53 9.42 10.53
N THR A 325 -2.46 9.04 9.24
CA THR A 325 -2.28 10.02 8.14
C THR A 325 -3.59 10.58 7.58
N ALA A 326 -4.75 10.03 7.95
CA ALA A 326 -6.03 10.53 7.49
C ALA A 326 -6.50 11.74 8.30
N VAL A 327 -7.00 12.77 7.60
CA VAL A 327 -7.63 13.94 8.24
C VAL A 327 -9.02 13.58 8.78
N THR A 328 -9.74 12.75 8.05
CA THR A 328 -11.07 12.26 8.43
C THR A 328 -11.14 10.74 8.30
N VAL A 329 -11.94 10.11 9.16
CA VAL A 329 -12.15 8.66 9.21
C VAL A 329 -13.64 8.34 9.29
N PRO A 330 -14.08 7.14 8.87
CA PRO A 330 -15.49 6.78 8.96
C PRO A 330 -15.93 6.52 10.42
N THR A 331 -17.12 6.96 10.78
CA THR A 331 -17.84 6.53 11.99
C THR A 331 -19.07 5.71 11.61
N TRP A 332 -19.50 4.80 12.49
CA TRP A 332 -20.59 3.86 12.23
C TRP A 332 -21.87 4.20 13.00
N ASP A 333 -23.00 4.22 12.30
CA ASP A 333 -24.36 4.35 12.83
C ASP A 333 -25.06 2.98 12.89
N ALA A 334 -25.14 2.43 14.10
CA ALA A 334 -25.74 1.13 14.37
C ALA A 334 -27.24 1.06 14.02
N ALA A 335 -27.98 2.16 14.17
CA ALA A 335 -29.42 2.19 13.95
C ALA A 335 -29.76 2.06 12.46
N LYS A 336 -29.02 2.76 11.59
CA LYS A 336 -29.21 2.72 10.14
C LYS A 336 -28.66 1.44 9.50
N CYS A 337 -27.63 0.84 10.08
CA CYS A 337 -26.88 -0.24 9.44
C CYS A 337 -27.73 -1.50 9.16
N ILE A 338 -27.68 -2.00 7.93
CA ILE A 338 -28.35 -3.24 7.50
C ILE A 338 -27.44 -4.48 7.55
N GLN A 339 -26.19 -4.34 8.02
CA GLN A 339 -25.22 -5.44 8.20
C GLN A 339 -24.94 -6.21 6.90
N CYS A 340 -24.76 -5.47 5.79
CA CYS A 340 -24.43 -6.04 4.48
C CYS A 340 -22.93 -6.29 4.28
N ASN A 341 -22.07 -5.74 5.14
CA ASN A 341 -20.61 -5.79 5.10
C ASN A 341 -19.94 -5.19 3.85
N GLN A 342 -20.67 -4.47 2.99
CA GLN A 342 -20.11 -3.89 1.76
C GLN A 342 -19.02 -2.85 2.03
N CYS A 343 -19.15 -2.06 3.11
CA CYS A 343 -18.14 -1.08 3.51
C CYS A 343 -16.80 -1.74 3.84
N ALA A 344 -16.81 -2.90 4.51
CA ALA A 344 -15.61 -3.71 4.74
C ALA A 344 -15.13 -4.36 3.44
N PHE A 345 -16.05 -4.88 2.62
CA PHE A 345 -15.75 -5.54 1.34
C PHE A 345 -14.91 -4.67 0.39
N VAL A 346 -15.19 -3.38 0.33
CA VAL A 346 -14.48 -2.46 -0.58
C VAL A 346 -13.23 -1.83 0.03
N CYS A 347 -13.05 -1.92 1.35
CA CYS A 347 -11.94 -1.24 2.02
C CYS A 347 -10.59 -1.74 1.51
N SER A 348 -9.81 -0.82 0.95
CA SER A 348 -8.50 -1.06 0.36
C SER A 348 -7.38 -1.28 1.37
N HIS A 349 -7.63 -1.08 2.68
CA HIS A 349 -6.63 -1.17 3.75
C HIS A 349 -7.05 -2.07 4.92
N ALA A 350 -8.21 -2.72 4.84
CA ALA A 350 -8.79 -3.53 5.93
C ALA A 350 -9.00 -2.75 7.25
N THR A 351 -9.31 -1.45 7.19
CA THR A 351 -9.40 -0.57 8.38
C THR A 351 -10.82 -0.46 8.93
N ILE A 352 -11.81 -1.03 8.25
CA ILE A 352 -13.20 -1.13 8.69
C ILE A 352 -13.63 -2.59 8.58
N ARG A 353 -14.02 -3.20 9.70
CA ARG A 353 -14.27 -4.66 9.82
C ARG A 353 -15.56 -4.96 10.58
N PRO A 354 -16.35 -5.94 10.11
CA PRO A 354 -17.50 -6.44 10.86
C PRO A 354 -17.04 -7.51 11.86
N PHE A 355 -17.63 -7.50 13.05
CA PHE A 355 -17.43 -8.54 14.06
C PHE A 355 -18.77 -9.02 14.62
N MET A 356 -18.78 -10.26 15.08
CA MET A 356 -19.87 -10.84 15.87
C MET A 356 -19.31 -11.24 17.22
N LEU A 357 -19.90 -10.73 18.29
CA LEU A 357 -19.42 -10.91 19.66
C LEU A 357 -20.39 -11.77 20.46
N SER A 358 -19.86 -12.71 21.25
CA SER A 358 -20.61 -13.36 22.32
C SER A 358 -20.90 -12.39 23.48
N GLU A 359 -21.76 -12.79 24.41
CA GLU A 359 -22.04 -11.99 25.60
C GLU A 359 -20.77 -11.70 26.44
N ASP A 360 -19.88 -12.69 26.56
CA ASP A 360 -18.63 -12.54 27.32
C ASP A 360 -17.64 -11.60 26.61
N GLU A 361 -17.55 -11.69 25.28
CA GLU A 361 -16.73 -10.77 24.48
C GLU A 361 -17.28 -9.34 24.52
N VAL A 362 -18.60 -9.15 24.66
CA VAL A 362 -19.19 -7.83 24.88
C VAL A 362 -18.82 -7.29 26.27
N LYS A 363 -18.87 -8.14 27.31
CA LYS A 363 -18.52 -7.74 28.69
C LYS A 363 -17.04 -7.36 28.84
N ALA A 364 -16.15 -8.02 28.10
CA ALA A 364 -14.71 -7.76 28.13
C ALA A 364 -14.27 -6.63 27.19
N ALA A 365 -15.14 -6.16 26.28
CA ALA A 365 -14.84 -5.06 25.37
C ALA A 365 -14.72 -3.71 26.10
N PRO A 366 -13.97 -2.73 25.54
CA PRO A 366 -13.97 -1.37 26.06
C PRO A 366 -15.37 -0.77 26.12
N ALA A 367 -15.64 0.05 27.15
CA ALA A 367 -16.99 0.53 27.46
C ALA A 367 -17.64 1.39 26.35
N ASN A 368 -16.83 1.96 25.46
CA ASN A 368 -17.27 2.76 24.32
C ASN A 368 -17.62 1.93 23.07
N ILE A 369 -17.56 0.60 23.12
CA ILE A 369 -17.93 -0.25 21.97
C ILE A 369 -19.38 0.01 21.52
N LYS A 370 -19.55 0.25 20.22
CA LYS A 370 -20.86 0.36 19.57
C LYS A 370 -21.35 -1.03 19.16
N LEU A 371 -22.62 -1.33 19.44
CA LEU A 371 -23.23 -2.65 19.18
C LEU A 371 -24.60 -2.53 18.53
N ALA A 372 -24.99 -3.53 17.74
CA ALA A 372 -26.31 -3.72 17.19
C ALA A 372 -26.77 -5.18 17.33
N ASP A 373 -28.08 -5.41 17.43
CA ASP A 373 -28.63 -6.76 17.27
C ASP A 373 -28.39 -7.28 15.86
N THR A 374 -28.12 -8.58 15.70
CA THR A 374 -27.96 -9.17 14.37
C THR A 374 -29.23 -9.06 13.54
N LYS A 375 -29.07 -8.85 12.22
CA LYS A 375 -30.15 -8.72 11.24
C LYS A 375 -30.06 -9.84 10.17
N PRO A 376 -31.19 -10.33 9.63
CA PRO A 376 -32.57 -9.85 9.85
C PRO A 376 -33.25 -10.37 11.13
N LYS A 377 -32.63 -11.32 11.83
CA LYS A 377 -33.11 -11.85 13.12
C LYS A 377 -32.01 -11.71 14.17
N ALA A 378 -32.41 -11.27 15.36
CA ALA A 378 -31.53 -11.25 16.52
C ALA A 378 -31.09 -12.69 16.84
N SER A 379 -29.81 -12.83 17.18
CA SER A 379 -29.16 -14.06 17.59
C SER A 379 -28.55 -13.85 18.97
N GLU A 380 -27.86 -14.87 19.49
CA GLU A 380 -27.08 -14.76 20.73
C GLU A 380 -25.87 -13.82 20.60
N TYR A 381 -25.47 -13.48 19.37
CA TYR A 381 -24.35 -12.57 19.10
C TYR A 381 -24.79 -11.12 18.95
N LYS A 382 -23.87 -10.19 19.25
CA LYS A 382 -23.99 -8.78 18.88
C LYS A 382 -23.11 -8.47 17.67
N TYR A 383 -23.61 -7.60 16.79
CA TYR A 383 -22.86 -7.13 15.63
C TYR A 383 -22.20 -5.78 15.94
N THR A 384 -20.97 -5.61 15.46
CA THR A 384 -20.33 -4.29 15.38
C THR A 384 -19.62 -4.11 14.05
N MET A 385 -19.58 -2.88 13.56
CA MET A 385 -18.70 -2.46 12.46
C MET A 385 -17.68 -1.49 13.06
N SER A 386 -16.45 -1.96 13.25
CA SER A 386 -15.39 -1.19 13.91
C SER A 386 -14.41 -0.64 12.88
N VAL A 387 -13.81 0.51 13.21
CA VAL A 387 -12.87 1.25 12.37
C VAL A 387 -11.59 1.49 13.15
N SER A 388 -10.43 1.23 12.54
CA SER A 388 -9.16 1.75 13.05
C SER A 388 -8.95 3.18 12.55
N PRO A 389 -9.02 4.19 13.44
CA PRO A 389 -8.74 5.58 13.04
C PRO A 389 -7.28 5.79 12.64
N LEU A 390 -6.33 5.03 13.20
CA LEU A 390 -4.90 5.22 12.94
C LEU A 390 -4.41 4.54 11.67
N ASP A 391 -5.09 3.49 11.19
CA ASP A 391 -4.71 2.82 9.95
C ASP A 391 -5.56 3.30 8.75
N CYS A 392 -6.69 3.94 8.99
CA CYS A 392 -7.54 4.48 7.93
C CYS A 392 -6.79 5.52 7.08
N MET A 393 -6.94 5.43 5.76
CA MET A 393 -6.40 6.39 4.80
C MET A 393 -7.42 7.46 4.35
N GLY A 394 -8.62 7.47 4.96
CA GLY A 394 -9.65 8.48 4.69
C GLY A 394 -10.21 8.46 3.25
N CYS A 395 -10.17 7.32 2.57
CA CYS A 395 -10.53 7.24 1.14
C CYS A 395 -12.02 7.45 0.86
N GLY A 396 -12.92 7.19 1.81
CA GLY A 396 -14.36 7.37 1.64
C GLY A 396 -15.10 6.27 0.84
N GLU A 397 -14.42 5.24 0.32
CA GLU A 397 -15.08 4.15 -0.45
C GLU A 397 -16.20 3.47 0.34
N CYS A 398 -15.99 3.27 1.65
CA CYS A 398 -16.95 2.64 2.55
C CYS A 398 -18.28 3.41 2.68
N ILE A 399 -18.26 4.72 2.45
CA ILE A 399 -19.45 5.59 2.49
C ILE A 399 -20.16 5.54 1.16
N THR A 400 -19.41 5.70 0.07
CA THR A 400 -19.95 5.67 -1.30
C THR A 400 -20.70 4.36 -1.57
N VAL A 401 -20.20 3.23 -1.06
CA VAL A 401 -20.86 1.93 -1.22
C VAL A 401 -21.99 1.68 -0.22
N CYS A 402 -22.12 2.48 0.85
CA CYS A 402 -23.11 2.22 1.88
C CYS A 402 -24.54 2.50 1.36
N PRO A 403 -25.41 1.48 1.24
CA PRO A 403 -26.71 1.67 0.61
C PRO A 403 -27.73 2.45 1.46
N VAL A 404 -27.40 2.70 2.73
CA VAL A 404 -28.32 3.27 3.74
C VAL A 404 -27.72 4.43 4.52
N GLY A 405 -26.53 4.91 4.12
CA GLY A 405 -25.88 6.04 4.81
C GLY A 405 -25.59 5.78 6.29
N ALA A 406 -25.18 4.56 6.64
CA ALA A 406 -24.81 4.17 8.01
C ALA A 406 -23.34 4.43 8.36
N ILE A 407 -22.59 5.07 7.45
CA ILE A 407 -21.19 5.45 7.63
C ILE A 407 -21.04 6.91 7.22
N GLU A 408 -20.31 7.70 8.01
CA GLU A 408 -20.07 9.14 7.76
C GLU A 408 -18.60 9.48 8.05
N MET A 409 -18.01 10.43 7.30
CA MET A 409 -16.65 10.91 7.59
C MET A 409 -16.69 11.95 8.71
N VAL A 410 -15.88 11.75 9.74
CA VAL A 410 -15.67 12.71 10.84
C VAL A 410 -14.16 12.98 11.02
N PRO A 411 -13.76 14.07 11.70
CA PRO A 411 -12.35 14.30 12.03
C PRO A 411 -11.71 13.07 12.69
N GLN A 412 -10.46 12.71 12.32
CA GLN A 412 -9.82 11.53 12.88
C GLN A 412 -9.71 11.61 14.41
N GLU A 413 -9.35 12.79 14.93
CA GLU A 413 -9.13 13.00 16.37
C GLU A 413 -10.39 12.73 17.18
N SER A 414 -11.56 13.06 16.65
CA SER A 414 -12.84 12.78 17.32
C SER A 414 -13.17 11.28 17.41
N GLN A 415 -12.38 10.40 16.78
CA GLN A 415 -12.51 8.94 16.85
C GLN A 415 -11.28 8.27 17.49
N ALA A 416 -10.35 9.01 18.09
CA ALA A 416 -9.13 8.44 18.67
C ALA A 416 -9.43 7.33 19.72
N GLU A 417 -10.48 7.50 20.53
CA GLU A 417 -10.91 6.51 21.54
C GLU A 417 -11.48 5.21 20.95
N GLU A 418 -11.75 5.15 19.64
CA GLU A 418 -12.21 3.93 18.97
C GLU A 418 -11.04 2.98 18.62
N GLN A 419 -9.79 3.45 18.65
CA GLN A 419 -8.64 2.59 18.35
C GLN A 419 -8.50 1.41 19.34
N PRO A 420 -8.59 1.61 20.68
CA PRO A 420 -8.59 0.50 21.63
C PRO A 420 -9.72 -0.52 21.41
N VAL A 421 -10.89 -0.06 20.93
CA VAL A 421 -12.01 -0.97 20.57
C VAL A 421 -11.62 -1.84 19.39
N PHE A 422 -11.06 -1.25 18.34
CA PHE A 422 -10.59 -1.99 17.17
C PHE A 422 -9.49 -3.01 17.54
N ASP A 423 -8.52 -2.59 18.35
CA ASP A 423 -7.42 -3.46 18.80
C ASP A 423 -7.94 -4.65 19.62
N TYR A 424 -8.90 -4.41 20.53
CA TYR A 424 -9.57 -5.47 21.27
C TYR A 424 -10.27 -6.47 20.34
N LEU A 425 -11.03 -5.97 19.35
CA LEU A 425 -11.78 -6.81 18.43
C LEU A 425 -10.86 -7.70 17.58
N VAL A 426 -9.78 -7.14 17.04
CA VAL A 426 -8.80 -7.88 16.24
C VAL A 426 -8.08 -8.94 17.08
N ALA A 427 -7.69 -8.61 18.31
CA ALA A 427 -6.93 -9.53 19.16
C ALA A 427 -7.80 -10.66 19.73
N ASN A 428 -9.08 -10.40 20.04
CA ASN A 428 -9.87 -11.31 20.87
C ASN A 428 -11.05 -11.97 20.15
N VAL A 429 -11.62 -11.36 19.10
CA VAL A 429 -12.88 -11.83 18.52
C VAL A 429 -12.63 -12.71 17.30
N GLY A 430 -12.90 -14.01 17.45
CA GLY A 430 -12.88 -15.00 16.36
C GLY A 430 -14.22 -15.17 15.64
N LYS A 431 -14.19 -15.84 14.49
CA LYS A 431 -15.40 -16.16 13.72
C LYS A 431 -16.33 -17.10 14.50
N LYS A 432 -17.64 -16.86 14.41
CA LYS A 432 -18.66 -17.60 15.17
C LYS A 432 -19.30 -18.74 14.36
N PRO A 433 -19.76 -19.83 15.02
CA PRO A 433 -20.65 -20.81 14.41
C PRO A 433 -21.92 -20.17 13.83
N GLY A 434 -22.47 -20.76 12.77
CA GLY A 434 -23.72 -20.28 12.15
C GLY A 434 -23.61 -18.98 11.34
N MET A 435 -22.39 -18.46 11.14
CA MET A 435 -22.15 -17.29 10.28
C MET A 435 -22.46 -17.58 8.80
N PRO A 436 -22.77 -16.53 7.99
CA PRO A 436 -22.98 -16.69 6.56
C PRO A 436 -21.78 -17.36 5.87
N ALA A 437 -22.05 -18.09 4.79
CA ALA A 437 -21.03 -18.82 4.05
C ALA A 437 -19.90 -17.90 3.53
N ASP A 438 -18.67 -18.39 3.62
CA ASP A 438 -17.42 -17.67 3.34
C ASP A 438 -17.37 -17.08 1.93
N ASN A 439 -17.89 -17.83 0.95
CA ASN A 439 -17.92 -17.46 -0.46
C ASN A 439 -19.15 -16.61 -0.82
N THR A 440 -19.56 -15.73 0.10
CA THR A 440 -20.57 -14.70 -0.13
C THR A 440 -20.01 -13.32 0.18
N VAL A 441 -20.61 -12.27 -0.40
CA VAL A 441 -20.20 -10.88 -0.12
C VAL A 441 -20.26 -10.57 1.38
N LYS A 442 -21.30 -11.02 2.09
CA LYS A 442 -21.43 -10.80 3.54
C LYS A 442 -20.48 -11.69 4.34
N GLY A 443 -20.45 -12.99 4.05
CA GLY A 443 -19.71 -13.99 4.83
C GLY A 443 -18.20 -13.86 4.70
N SER A 444 -17.69 -13.55 3.50
CA SER A 444 -16.25 -13.32 3.27
C SER A 444 -15.66 -12.26 4.20
N GLN A 445 -16.47 -11.29 4.62
CA GLN A 445 -16.00 -10.18 5.46
C GLN A 445 -15.92 -10.51 6.94
N PHE A 446 -16.47 -11.64 7.38
CA PHE A 446 -16.23 -12.17 8.73
C PHE A 446 -14.96 -13.04 8.79
N ASN A 447 -14.37 -13.38 7.66
CA ASN A 447 -13.05 -14.00 7.64
C ASN A 447 -12.00 -12.92 7.90
N GLN A 448 -10.99 -13.24 8.71
CA GLN A 448 -9.89 -12.32 8.98
C GLN A 448 -9.21 -11.94 7.65
N PRO A 449 -9.05 -10.65 7.35
CA PRO A 449 -8.20 -10.23 6.23
C PRO A 449 -6.75 -10.53 6.58
N LEU A 450 -6.03 -11.24 5.70
CA LEU A 450 -4.60 -11.55 5.86
C LEU A 450 -3.71 -10.64 5.00
N LEU A 451 -4.28 -9.54 4.52
CA LEU A 451 -3.62 -8.38 3.95
C LEU A 451 -4.25 -7.14 4.58
N GLU A 452 -3.48 -6.40 5.37
CA GLU A 452 -3.96 -5.26 6.14
C GLU A 452 -2.94 -4.11 6.17
N PHE A 453 -3.46 -2.88 6.13
CA PHE A 453 -2.68 -1.66 6.36
C PHE A 453 -1.50 -1.44 5.40
N SER A 454 -1.63 -1.93 4.15
CA SER A 454 -0.61 -1.77 3.10
C SER A 454 -0.26 -0.31 2.79
N GLY A 455 0.92 -0.10 2.19
CA GLY A 455 1.38 1.21 1.69
C GLY A 455 0.69 1.72 0.41
N SER A 456 -0.42 1.10 -0.02
CA SER A 456 -1.15 1.47 -1.24
C SER A 456 -1.87 2.82 -1.11
N CYS A 457 -2.23 3.42 -2.25
CA CYS A 457 -2.96 4.68 -2.31
C CYS A 457 -4.34 4.58 -1.65
N ALA A 458 -4.85 5.68 -1.10
CA ALA A 458 -6.22 5.76 -0.58
C ALA A 458 -7.24 5.46 -1.69
N GLY A 459 -8.02 4.37 -1.56
CA GLY A 459 -8.98 3.96 -2.58
C GLY A 459 -8.43 2.98 -3.62
N CYS A 460 -7.33 2.29 -3.35
CA CYS A 460 -6.67 1.39 -4.28
C CYS A 460 -7.51 0.13 -4.55
N ALA A 461 -7.93 -0.09 -5.80
CA ALA A 461 -8.67 -1.27 -6.18
C ALA A 461 -7.87 -2.58 -6.06
N GLU A 462 -6.56 -2.55 -6.33
CA GLU A 462 -5.70 -3.74 -6.34
C GLU A 462 -5.77 -4.48 -4.99
N THR A 463 -5.64 -3.73 -3.89
CA THR A 463 -5.66 -4.30 -2.54
C THR A 463 -7.04 -4.76 -2.12
N SER A 464 -8.13 -4.17 -2.62
CA SER A 464 -9.49 -4.69 -2.38
C SER A 464 -9.67 -6.10 -2.96
N TYR A 465 -9.11 -6.38 -4.14
CA TYR A 465 -9.08 -7.74 -4.70
C TYR A 465 -8.15 -8.67 -3.90
N ALA A 466 -6.90 -8.26 -3.68
CA ALA A 466 -5.91 -9.09 -2.99
C ALA A 466 -6.37 -9.45 -1.57
N ARG A 467 -6.94 -8.49 -0.84
CA ARG A 467 -7.52 -8.71 0.50
C ARG A 467 -8.66 -9.72 0.45
N LEU A 468 -9.59 -9.59 -0.49
CA LEU A 468 -10.68 -10.57 -0.65
C LEU A 468 -10.14 -11.97 -0.93
N ILE A 469 -9.12 -12.10 -1.78
CA ILE A 469 -8.43 -13.38 -2.05
C ILE A 469 -7.83 -13.95 -0.75
N THR A 470 -7.17 -13.12 0.06
CA THR A 470 -6.61 -13.58 1.37
C THR A 470 -7.70 -14.02 2.35
N GLN A 471 -8.87 -13.38 2.35
CA GLN A 471 -10.00 -13.77 3.20
C GLN A 471 -10.62 -15.11 2.79
N LEU A 472 -10.45 -15.53 1.54
CA LEU A 472 -11.00 -16.78 1.04
C LEU A 472 -10.03 -17.95 1.19
N PHE A 473 -8.72 -17.71 1.01
CA PHE A 473 -7.70 -18.78 0.87
C PHE A 473 -6.38 -18.53 1.61
N GLY A 474 -6.22 -17.41 2.31
CA GLY A 474 -4.91 -16.91 2.74
C GLY A 474 -4.15 -17.84 3.69
N GLU A 475 -4.82 -18.67 4.49
CA GLU A 475 -4.18 -19.62 5.42
C GLU A 475 -3.45 -20.79 4.70
N HIS A 476 -3.65 -20.93 3.39
CA HIS A 476 -3.10 -22.02 2.58
C HIS A 476 -2.34 -21.50 1.36
N MET A 477 -2.06 -20.21 1.31
CA MET A 477 -1.65 -19.51 0.10
C MET A 477 -0.14 -19.36 -0.02
N TYR A 478 0.39 -19.65 -1.21
CA TYR A 478 1.67 -19.12 -1.67
C TYR A 478 1.41 -17.99 -2.66
N ILE A 479 2.14 -16.88 -2.54
CA ILE A 479 2.04 -15.75 -3.46
C ILE A 479 3.39 -15.55 -4.14
N SER A 480 3.42 -15.76 -5.46
CA SER A 480 4.43 -15.18 -6.33
C SER A 480 3.91 -13.84 -6.84
N ASN A 481 4.59 -12.75 -6.54
CA ASN A 481 4.16 -11.41 -6.92
C ASN A 481 5.16 -10.78 -7.90
N ALA A 482 4.68 -10.32 -9.06
CA ALA A 482 5.49 -9.58 -10.03
C ALA A 482 5.88 -8.22 -9.47
N THR A 483 7.04 -7.70 -9.88
CA THR A 483 7.42 -6.32 -9.54
C THR A 483 6.42 -5.33 -10.13
N GLY A 484 5.92 -4.40 -9.32
CA GLY A 484 4.89 -3.44 -9.72
C GLY A 484 4.24 -2.79 -8.50
N CYS A 485 3.07 -2.17 -8.66
CA CYS A 485 2.33 -1.64 -7.50
C CYS A 485 2.17 -2.71 -6.41
N SER A 486 1.77 -3.92 -6.80
CA SER A 486 1.51 -5.02 -5.88
C SER A 486 2.72 -5.49 -5.08
N SER A 487 3.93 -5.41 -5.62
CA SER A 487 5.12 -5.69 -4.83
C SER A 487 5.50 -4.54 -3.91
N ILE A 488 5.28 -3.29 -4.34
CA ILE A 488 5.62 -2.10 -3.54
C ILE A 488 4.70 -1.96 -2.34
N TRP A 489 3.38 -2.10 -2.52
CA TRP A 489 2.48 -2.09 -1.37
C TRP A 489 2.44 -3.41 -0.62
N GLY A 490 2.79 -4.54 -1.24
CA GLY A 490 2.67 -5.88 -0.67
C GLY A 490 3.91 -6.44 0.01
N GLY A 491 5.11 -5.97 -0.32
CA GLY A 491 6.36 -6.42 0.29
C GLY A 491 7.35 -5.31 0.70
N PRO A 492 6.93 -4.25 1.40
CA PRO A 492 7.86 -3.24 1.93
C PRO A 492 8.65 -3.81 3.13
N ALA A 493 9.78 -4.47 2.88
CA ALA A 493 10.77 -4.94 3.87
C ALA A 493 10.19 -5.23 5.29
N ALA A 494 10.71 -4.56 6.32
CA ALA A 494 10.35 -4.76 7.73
C ALA A 494 8.94 -4.29 8.14
N THR A 495 8.06 -3.94 7.18
CA THR A 495 6.70 -3.46 7.44
C THR A 495 5.62 -4.46 7.01
N SER A 496 5.96 -5.55 6.34
CA SER A 496 5.04 -6.47 5.62
C SER A 496 3.54 -6.42 6.03
N PRO A 497 2.62 -6.11 5.07
CA PRO A 497 1.18 -6.01 5.32
C PRO A 497 0.42 -7.34 5.25
N TYR A 498 1.05 -8.40 4.75
CA TYR A 498 0.49 -9.73 4.88
C TYR A 498 0.65 -10.19 6.32
N THR A 499 -0.34 -10.88 6.87
CA THR A 499 -0.37 -11.31 8.27
C THR A 499 -0.85 -12.75 8.39
N VAL A 500 -0.88 -13.28 9.62
CA VAL A 500 -1.37 -14.62 9.93
C VAL A 500 -2.74 -14.57 10.58
N ASN A 501 -3.54 -15.62 10.37
CA ASN A 501 -4.79 -15.81 11.08
C ASN A 501 -4.49 -16.01 12.58
N LYS A 502 -5.22 -15.31 13.45
CA LYS A 502 -4.97 -15.34 14.90
C LYS A 502 -5.22 -16.70 15.56
N ASP A 503 -6.12 -17.50 14.99
CA ASP A 503 -6.54 -18.78 15.57
C ASP A 503 -5.65 -19.93 15.05
N SER A 504 -5.26 -19.91 13.77
CA SER A 504 -4.45 -20.97 13.16
C SER A 504 -2.95 -20.66 13.08
N ASN A 505 -2.55 -19.40 13.25
CA ASN A 505 -1.20 -18.88 12.98
C ASN A 505 -0.69 -19.14 11.56
N LYS A 506 -1.59 -19.39 10.59
CA LYS A 506 -1.25 -19.59 9.18
C LYS A 506 -1.60 -18.34 8.37
N GLY A 507 -0.85 -18.06 7.32
CA GLY A 507 -1.09 -16.93 6.42
C GLY A 507 -0.31 -17.06 5.11
N PRO A 508 -0.46 -16.08 4.20
CA PRO A 508 0.18 -16.14 2.90
C PRO A 508 1.70 -16.14 3.00
N ALA A 509 2.37 -17.11 2.37
CA ALA A 509 3.81 -17.01 2.15
C ALA A 509 4.06 -16.22 0.87
N TRP A 510 4.59 -15.01 1.01
CA TRP A 510 4.73 -14.03 -0.07
C TRP A 510 6.17 -13.91 -0.54
N ALA A 511 6.38 -13.85 -1.85
CA ALA A 511 7.69 -13.55 -2.44
C ALA A 511 7.54 -12.73 -3.74
N ASN A 512 8.52 -11.87 -3.99
CA ASN A 512 8.73 -11.20 -5.28
C ASN A 512 10.10 -11.64 -5.81
N SER A 513 10.11 -12.29 -6.98
CA SER A 513 11.34 -12.58 -7.73
C SER A 513 11.71 -11.35 -8.56
N LEU A 514 11.28 -11.28 -9.82
CA LEU A 514 11.53 -10.14 -10.71
C LEU A 514 10.23 -9.61 -11.33
N PHE A 515 10.36 -8.71 -12.29
CA PHE A 515 9.21 -8.18 -13.03
C PHE A 515 8.76 -9.15 -14.11
N GLU A 516 9.70 -9.81 -14.76
CA GLU A 516 9.51 -10.60 -15.98
C GLU A 516 9.19 -12.08 -15.73
N ASP A 517 9.60 -12.66 -14.60
CA ASP A 517 9.63 -14.12 -14.36
C ASP A 517 8.54 -14.63 -13.40
N ASN A 518 7.58 -13.77 -13.04
CA ASN A 518 6.65 -14.05 -11.96
C ASN A 518 5.75 -15.26 -12.20
N ALA A 519 5.39 -15.54 -13.46
CA ALA A 519 4.57 -16.72 -13.75
C ALA A 519 5.38 -18.00 -13.49
N GLU A 520 6.60 -18.02 -13.99
CA GLU A 520 7.55 -19.12 -13.93
C GLU A 520 7.98 -19.37 -12.49
N HIS A 521 8.19 -18.32 -11.71
CA HIS A 521 8.47 -18.40 -10.29
C HIS A 521 7.31 -19.04 -9.52
N GLY A 522 6.06 -18.63 -9.78
CA GLY A 522 4.87 -19.26 -9.22
C GLY A 522 4.70 -20.71 -9.65
N LEU A 523 4.98 -21.05 -10.92
CA LEU A 523 5.00 -22.44 -11.38
C LEU A 523 6.06 -23.26 -10.64
N GLY A 524 7.24 -22.69 -10.39
CA GLY A 524 8.29 -23.30 -9.58
C GLY A 524 7.82 -23.63 -8.16
N MET A 525 7.11 -22.71 -7.51
CA MET A 525 6.48 -22.95 -6.20
C MET A 525 5.48 -24.11 -6.26
N GLN A 526 4.63 -24.15 -7.29
CA GLN A 526 3.64 -25.22 -7.47
C GLN A 526 4.29 -26.59 -7.66
N ILE A 527 5.27 -26.70 -8.54
CA ILE A 527 5.99 -27.96 -8.79
C ILE A 527 6.72 -28.41 -7.52
N GLY A 528 7.37 -27.49 -6.81
CA GLY A 528 8.03 -27.79 -5.53
C GLY A 528 7.05 -28.35 -4.50
N GLN A 529 5.87 -27.71 -4.37
CA GLN A 529 4.80 -28.17 -3.49
C GLN A 529 4.27 -29.55 -3.88
N GLU A 530 4.00 -29.81 -5.16
CA GLU A 530 3.53 -31.11 -5.67
C GLU A 530 4.52 -32.22 -5.32
N VAL A 531 5.81 -32.03 -5.63
CA VAL A 531 6.85 -33.03 -5.39
C VAL A 531 6.99 -33.36 -3.90
N LEU A 532 7.05 -32.35 -3.03
CA LEU A 532 7.20 -32.56 -1.59
C LEU A 532 5.95 -33.21 -0.98
N ARG A 533 4.77 -32.79 -1.45
CA ARG A 533 3.49 -33.37 -1.01
C ARG A 533 3.37 -34.83 -1.43
N ASP A 534 3.66 -35.17 -2.67
CA ASP A 534 3.55 -36.56 -3.14
C ASP A 534 4.56 -37.49 -2.44
N GLN A 535 5.77 -37.00 -2.13
CA GLN A 535 6.73 -37.74 -1.30
C GLN A 535 6.20 -38.01 0.12
N ALA A 536 5.56 -37.00 0.74
CA ALA A 536 4.97 -37.13 2.07
C ALA A 536 3.79 -38.12 2.06
N ILE A 537 2.92 -38.03 1.04
CA ILE A 537 1.78 -38.94 0.86
C ILE A 537 2.26 -40.38 0.65
N ALA A 538 3.24 -40.62 -0.22
CA ALA A 538 3.77 -41.96 -0.46
C ALA A 538 4.37 -42.59 0.80
N SER A 539 4.99 -41.77 1.66
CA SER A 539 5.53 -42.23 2.95
C SER A 539 4.40 -42.54 3.94
N ALA A 540 3.37 -41.68 4.01
CA ALA A 540 2.19 -41.92 4.83
C ALA A 540 1.40 -43.17 4.38
N GLU A 541 1.30 -43.41 3.07
CA GLU A 541 0.64 -44.58 2.49
C GLU A 541 1.34 -45.88 2.87
N LYS A 542 2.69 -45.92 2.78
CA LYS A 542 3.48 -47.08 3.24
C LYS A 542 3.24 -47.37 4.72
N CYS A 543 3.20 -46.31 5.54
CA CYS A 543 2.91 -46.43 6.96
C CYS A 543 1.49 -46.99 7.19
N ALA A 544 0.47 -46.42 6.56
CA ALA A 544 -0.94 -46.83 6.72
C ALA A 544 -1.22 -48.24 6.14
N SER A 545 -0.52 -48.64 5.09
CA SER A 545 -0.66 -49.96 4.46
C SER A 545 0.09 -51.07 5.19
N SER A 546 0.87 -50.76 6.23
CA SER A 546 1.58 -51.75 7.02
C SER A 546 0.62 -52.63 7.82
N ASP A 547 0.97 -53.91 8.02
CA ASP A 547 0.25 -54.80 8.95
C ASP A 547 0.30 -54.31 10.40
N LYS A 548 1.27 -53.44 10.72
CA LYS A 548 1.43 -52.82 12.04
C LYS A 548 0.64 -51.52 12.21
N ALA A 549 -0.03 -51.04 11.15
CA ALA A 549 -0.79 -49.80 11.20
C ALA A 549 -2.08 -49.98 12.02
N SER A 550 -2.37 -49.01 12.89
CA SER A 550 -3.63 -48.96 13.64
C SER A 550 -4.82 -48.73 12.68
N ALA A 551 -6.03 -49.05 13.15
CA ALA A 551 -7.26 -48.77 12.39
C ALA A 551 -7.43 -47.26 12.22
N GLU A 552 -7.13 -46.49 13.26
CA GLU A 552 -7.22 -45.03 13.29
C GLU A 552 -6.31 -44.38 12.24
N LEU A 553 -5.08 -44.88 12.06
CA LEU A 553 -4.17 -44.38 11.02
C LEU A 553 -4.70 -44.69 9.62
N LYS A 554 -5.26 -45.89 9.41
CA LYS A 554 -5.85 -46.28 8.12
C LYS A 554 -7.04 -45.40 7.77
N ASP A 555 -7.92 -45.14 8.73
CA ASP A 555 -9.10 -44.29 8.56
C ASP A 555 -8.70 -42.83 8.32
N ALA A 556 -7.73 -42.31 9.07
CA ALA A 556 -7.21 -40.95 8.89
C ALA A 556 -6.57 -40.77 7.50
N PHE A 557 -5.78 -41.74 7.04
CA PHE A 557 -5.19 -41.71 5.70
C PHE A 557 -6.27 -41.79 4.61
N ALA A 558 -7.26 -42.67 4.76
CA ALA A 558 -8.37 -42.76 3.82
C ALA A 558 -9.15 -41.44 3.73
N LYS A 559 -9.43 -40.79 4.88
CA LYS A 559 -10.13 -39.49 4.90
C LYS A 559 -9.29 -38.37 4.29
N PHE A 560 -7.99 -38.37 4.55
CA PHE A 560 -7.06 -37.45 3.91
C PHE A 560 -7.09 -37.60 2.38
N MET A 561 -7.06 -38.84 1.88
CA MET A 561 -7.10 -39.11 0.44
C MET A 561 -8.44 -38.74 -0.20
N GLU A 562 -9.57 -38.97 0.47
CA GLU A 562 -10.91 -38.55 0.03
C GLU A 562 -10.98 -37.02 -0.20
N THR A 563 -10.29 -36.26 0.67
CA THR A 563 -10.31 -34.79 0.66
C THR A 563 -9.10 -34.17 -0.05
N LYS A 564 -8.17 -34.95 -0.62
CA LYS A 564 -6.85 -34.49 -1.13
C LYS A 564 -6.93 -33.25 -2.03
N GLN A 565 -8.00 -33.10 -2.81
CA GLN A 565 -8.15 -32.01 -3.77
C GLN A 565 -8.94 -30.79 -3.28
N ASP A 566 -9.45 -30.80 -2.06
CA ASP A 566 -10.20 -29.68 -1.47
C ASP A 566 -9.35 -28.94 -0.43
N THR A 567 -9.03 -27.68 -0.68
CA THR A 567 -8.15 -26.88 0.18
C THR A 567 -8.69 -26.75 1.62
N LYS A 568 -10.02 -26.61 1.78
CA LYS A 568 -10.64 -26.44 3.11
C LYS A 568 -10.87 -27.76 3.82
N ALA A 569 -11.37 -28.78 3.13
CA ALA A 569 -11.67 -30.08 3.73
C ALA A 569 -10.40 -30.91 3.99
N ASN A 570 -9.32 -30.71 3.21
CA ASN A 570 -8.07 -31.44 3.40
C ASN A 570 -7.31 -31.02 4.65
N THR A 571 -7.44 -29.77 5.10
CA THR A 571 -6.75 -29.26 6.29
C THR A 571 -7.07 -30.06 7.56
N PRO A 572 -8.34 -30.17 8.02
CA PRO A 572 -8.66 -30.95 9.21
C PRO A 572 -8.36 -32.45 9.04
N ALA A 573 -8.52 -33.00 7.83
CA ALA A 573 -8.15 -34.39 7.55
C ALA A 573 -6.63 -34.62 7.63
N THR A 574 -5.83 -33.64 7.20
CA THR A 574 -4.36 -33.67 7.32
C THR A 574 -3.93 -33.58 8.78
N GLU A 575 -4.56 -32.71 9.59
CA GLU A 575 -4.24 -32.59 11.02
C GLU A 575 -4.51 -33.91 11.76
N ALA A 576 -5.62 -34.58 11.45
CA ALA A 576 -5.90 -35.93 11.97
C ALA A 576 -4.87 -36.96 11.51
N LEU A 577 -4.48 -36.96 10.23
CA LEU A 577 -3.44 -37.86 9.71
C LEU A 577 -2.08 -37.61 10.38
N VAL A 578 -1.67 -36.35 10.55
CA VAL A 578 -0.40 -35.99 11.20
C VAL A 578 -0.36 -36.51 12.64
N ALA A 579 -1.46 -36.37 13.39
CA ALA A 579 -1.52 -36.89 14.77
C ALA A 579 -1.33 -38.42 14.83
N GLU A 580 -1.89 -39.17 13.87
CA GLU A 580 -1.68 -40.62 13.80
C GLU A 580 -0.27 -41.00 13.30
N LEU A 581 0.30 -40.23 12.38
CA LEU A 581 1.69 -40.40 11.95
C LEU A 581 2.68 -40.14 13.10
N GLU A 582 2.43 -39.17 13.97
CA GLU A 582 3.24 -38.91 15.16
C GLU A 582 3.24 -40.10 16.13
N LYS A 583 2.08 -40.72 16.35
CA LYS A 583 1.97 -41.96 17.14
C LYS A 583 2.73 -43.11 16.47
N ALA A 584 2.59 -43.29 15.16
CA ALA A 584 3.28 -44.34 14.43
C ALA A 584 4.81 -44.15 14.41
N ALA A 585 5.28 -42.91 14.31
CA ALA A 585 6.70 -42.57 14.39
C ALA A 585 7.26 -42.87 15.79
N ALA A 586 6.51 -42.53 16.85
CA ALA A 586 6.86 -42.86 18.23
C ALA A 586 6.91 -44.39 18.47
N ALA A 587 6.07 -45.16 17.76
CA ALA A 587 6.10 -46.63 17.74
C ALA A 587 7.23 -47.22 16.87
N GLY A 588 8.08 -46.39 16.27
CA GLY A 588 9.26 -46.80 15.52
C GLY A 588 9.04 -47.00 14.01
N CYS A 589 7.96 -46.46 13.43
CA CYS A 589 7.76 -46.51 11.98
C CYS A 589 8.64 -45.47 11.25
N PRO A 590 9.62 -45.89 10.43
CA PRO A 590 10.50 -44.97 9.71
C PRO A 590 9.75 -44.18 8.62
N ASP A 591 8.76 -44.79 7.96
CA ASP A 591 7.95 -44.11 6.93
C ASP A 591 7.09 -42.99 7.52
N ALA A 592 6.58 -43.18 8.75
CA ALA A 592 5.87 -42.13 9.47
C ALA A 592 6.79 -40.93 9.75
N LYS A 593 8.03 -41.18 10.20
CA LYS A 593 9.03 -40.12 10.39
C LYS A 593 9.34 -39.39 9.08
N ALA A 594 9.52 -40.12 7.98
CA ALA A 594 9.78 -39.54 6.66
C ALA A 594 8.61 -38.68 6.12
N ALA A 595 7.36 -39.06 6.43
CA ALA A 595 6.19 -38.25 6.13
C ALA A 595 6.16 -36.97 6.99
N LEU A 596 6.47 -37.08 8.29
CA LEU A 596 6.44 -35.96 9.23
C LEU A 596 7.50 -34.89 8.95
N GLU A 597 8.65 -35.26 8.38
CA GLU A 597 9.68 -34.32 7.91
C GLU A 597 9.15 -33.33 6.84
N LYS A 598 8.03 -33.66 6.18
CA LYS A 598 7.39 -32.87 5.12
C LYS A 598 5.93 -32.55 5.43
N LYS A 599 5.52 -32.62 6.71
CA LYS A 599 4.11 -32.51 7.11
C LYS A 599 3.43 -31.22 6.68
N ASP A 600 4.18 -30.12 6.62
CA ASP A 600 3.63 -28.81 6.24
C ASP A 600 3.15 -28.77 4.78
N TYR A 601 3.62 -29.69 3.95
CA TYR A 601 3.25 -29.84 2.54
C TYR A 601 2.07 -30.80 2.31
N LEU A 602 1.68 -31.62 3.31
CA LEU A 602 0.58 -32.61 3.17
C LEU A 602 -0.76 -31.95 2.85
N ALA A 603 -1.12 -30.91 3.60
CA ALA A 603 -2.34 -30.14 3.36
C ALA A 603 -2.22 -29.42 2.01
N LYS A 604 -3.26 -29.50 1.17
CA LYS A 604 -3.32 -28.80 -0.12
C LYS A 604 -3.01 -27.31 0.08
N LYS A 605 -2.20 -26.75 -0.82
CA LYS A 605 -1.86 -25.33 -0.88
C LYS A 605 -2.48 -24.73 -2.13
N SER A 606 -2.65 -23.41 -2.09
CA SER A 606 -3.22 -22.62 -3.17
C SER A 606 -2.14 -21.67 -3.69
N VAL A 607 -1.58 -21.94 -4.87
CA VAL A 607 -0.54 -21.09 -5.45
C VAL A 607 -1.17 -19.96 -6.26
N TRP A 608 -0.88 -18.72 -5.86
CA TRP A 608 -1.36 -17.51 -6.48
C TRP A 608 -0.21 -16.71 -7.10
N ILE A 609 -0.45 -16.21 -8.31
CA ILE A 609 0.49 -15.43 -9.11
C ILE A 609 -0.13 -14.05 -9.31
N PHE A 610 0.38 -13.06 -8.58
CA PHE A 610 -0.14 -11.70 -8.56
C PHE A 610 0.69 -10.78 -9.45
N GLY A 611 0.05 -9.92 -10.23
CA GLY A 611 0.77 -8.88 -10.98
C GLY A 611 -0.14 -7.88 -11.68
N GLY A 612 0.44 -6.76 -12.10
CA GLY A 612 -0.28 -5.73 -12.85
C GLY A 612 -0.34 -6.03 -14.35
N ASP A 613 -1.06 -5.17 -15.09
CA ASP A 613 -1.19 -5.32 -16.53
C ASP A 613 0.15 -5.22 -17.29
N GLY A 614 1.08 -4.38 -16.85
CA GLY A 614 2.40 -4.28 -17.46
C GLY A 614 3.26 -5.55 -17.35
N TRP A 615 3.01 -6.40 -16.37
CA TRP A 615 3.60 -7.73 -16.33
C TRP A 615 2.89 -8.67 -17.30
N ALA A 616 1.59 -8.87 -17.09
CA ALA A 616 0.81 -9.92 -17.76
C ALA A 616 0.63 -9.70 -19.27
N TYR A 617 0.52 -8.43 -19.71
CA TYR A 617 0.29 -8.11 -21.11
C TYR A 617 1.59 -7.91 -21.88
N ASP A 618 2.65 -7.44 -21.21
CA ASP A 618 3.90 -7.00 -21.80
C ASP A 618 5.09 -7.90 -21.46
N ILE A 619 5.84 -7.59 -20.40
CA ILE A 619 7.19 -8.16 -20.18
C ILE A 619 7.15 -9.64 -19.76
N GLY A 620 6.18 -10.04 -18.93
CA GLY A 620 6.04 -11.41 -18.44
C GLY A 620 5.01 -12.22 -19.22
N PHE A 621 4.47 -11.68 -20.33
CA PHE A 621 3.44 -12.38 -21.10
C PHE A 621 3.92 -13.72 -21.66
N GLY A 622 5.16 -13.82 -22.13
CA GLY A 622 5.69 -15.08 -22.64
C GLY A 622 5.75 -16.18 -21.58
N GLY A 623 6.18 -15.83 -20.36
CA GLY A 623 6.16 -16.71 -19.20
C GLY A 623 4.75 -17.09 -18.77
N LEU A 624 3.86 -16.09 -18.67
CA LEU A 624 2.45 -16.30 -18.33
C LEU A 624 1.75 -17.26 -19.30
N ASP A 625 1.94 -17.05 -20.61
CA ASP A 625 1.39 -17.92 -21.65
C ASP A 625 1.87 -19.38 -21.47
N HIS A 626 3.17 -19.59 -21.25
CA HIS A 626 3.73 -20.91 -21.02
C HIS A 626 3.17 -21.58 -19.76
N VAL A 627 3.03 -20.84 -18.67
CA VAL A 627 2.51 -21.37 -17.39
C VAL A 627 1.05 -21.73 -17.50
N LEU A 628 0.22 -20.90 -18.16
CA LEU A 628 -1.18 -21.24 -18.43
C LEU A 628 -1.30 -22.45 -19.37
N ALA A 629 -0.36 -22.61 -20.31
CA ALA A 629 -0.32 -23.77 -21.22
C ALA A 629 0.15 -25.07 -20.55
N SER A 630 0.74 -25.00 -19.35
CA SER A 630 1.34 -26.16 -18.69
C SER A 630 0.31 -27.14 -18.10
N GLY A 631 -0.92 -26.67 -17.82
CA GLY A 631 -1.96 -27.46 -17.18
C GLY A 631 -1.81 -27.59 -15.65
N HIS A 632 -0.75 -27.04 -15.04
CA HIS A 632 -0.60 -27.06 -13.59
C HIS A 632 -1.64 -26.20 -12.87
N ASN A 633 -1.99 -26.61 -11.64
CA ASN A 633 -2.98 -25.94 -10.81
C ASN A 633 -2.40 -24.68 -10.16
N VAL A 634 -2.48 -23.55 -10.87
CA VAL A 634 -2.04 -22.23 -10.42
C VAL A 634 -3.11 -21.16 -10.69
N ASN A 635 -3.20 -20.17 -9.80
CA ASN A 635 -4.19 -19.10 -9.89
C ASN A 635 -3.51 -17.76 -10.20
N VAL A 636 -3.78 -17.18 -11.37
CA VAL A 636 -3.21 -15.90 -11.79
C VAL A 636 -4.20 -14.77 -11.58
N MET A 637 -3.86 -13.78 -10.75
CA MET A 637 -4.63 -12.54 -10.59
C MET A 637 -3.89 -11.37 -11.25
N VAL A 638 -4.50 -10.83 -12.32
CA VAL A 638 -4.03 -9.62 -13.00
C VAL A 638 -4.83 -8.41 -12.50
N PHE A 639 -4.15 -7.49 -11.83
CA PHE A 639 -4.71 -6.19 -11.46
C PHE A 639 -4.58 -5.24 -12.67
N ASP A 640 -5.61 -5.17 -13.49
CA ASP A 640 -5.58 -4.43 -14.75
C ASP A 640 -5.88 -2.95 -14.52
N THR A 641 -4.82 -2.16 -14.39
CA THR A 641 -4.87 -0.70 -14.27
C THR A 641 -4.75 -0.02 -15.63
N GLU A 642 -4.59 -0.80 -16.71
CA GLU A 642 -4.44 -0.32 -18.09
C GLU A 642 -3.24 0.61 -18.33
N MET A 643 -2.28 0.64 -17.40
CA MET A 643 -1.02 1.39 -17.51
C MET A 643 0.02 0.89 -16.50
N TYR A 644 1.27 1.28 -16.67
CA TYR A 644 2.31 0.97 -15.69
C TYR A 644 2.20 1.92 -14.50
N SER A 645 1.31 1.59 -13.58
CA SER A 645 0.92 2.47 -12.48
C SER A 645 2.06 2.78 -11.49
N ASN A 646 3.03 1.87 -11.33
CA ASN A 646 4.16 2.08 -10.40
C ASN A 646 5.15 3.13 -10.90
N THR A 647 5.49 3.07 -12.18
CA THR A 647 6.57 3.87 -12.78
C THR A 647 6.09 5.22 -13.33
N GLY A 648 4.86 5.63 -13.03
CA GLY A 648 4.31 6.93 -13.39
C GLY A 648 3.33 6.95 -14.57
N GLY A 649 2.75 5.80 -14.93
CA GLY A 649 1.67 5.72 -15.92
C GLY A 649 2.14 5.68 -17.37
N GLN A 650 3.10 4.80 -17.67
CA GLN A 650 3.48 4.44 -19.04
C GLN A 650 2.39 3.61 -19.72
N ALA A 651 2.26 3.76 -21.03
CA ALA A 651 1.37 2.93 -21.84
C ALA A 651 1.76 1.46 -21.73
N SER A 652 0.77 0.59 -21.61
CA SER A 652 0.90 -0.87 -21.71
C SER A 652 0.14 -1.39 -22.93
N LYS A 653 0.31 -2.69 -23.25
CA LYS A 653 -0.60 -3.34 -24.21
C LYS A 653 -2.04 -3.46 -23.68
N ALA A 654 -2.27 -3.20 -22.39
CA ALA A 654 -3.60 -3.14 -21.78
C ALA A 654 -4.27 -1.76 -21.88
N SER A 655 -3.53 -0.68 -22.19
CA SER A 655 -4.11 0.66 -22.40
C SER A 655 -5.09 0.69 -23.58
N ASN A 656 -6.14 1.51 -23.49
CA ASN A 656 -7.22 1.59 -24.49
C ASN A 656 -7.00 2.67 -25.57
N ILE A 657 -7.84 2.65 -26.60
CA ILE A 657 -7.80 3.64 -27.70
C ILE A 657 -8.16 5.02 -27.13
N GLY A 658 -7.38 6.04 -27.47
CA GLY A 658 -7.58 7.40 -26.98
C GLY A 658 -7.07 7.64 -25.55
N GLU A 659 -6.62 6.61 -24.85
CA GLU A 659 -6.03 6.74 -23.52
C GLU A 659 -4.68 7.44 -23.62
N VAL A 660 -4.46 8.46 -22.78
CA VAL A 660 -3.21 9.19 -22.76
C VAL A 660 -2.33 8.72 -21.60
N CYS A 661 -1.17 8.16 -21.93
CA CYS A 661 -0.15 7.69 -20.99
C CYS A 661 1.23 8.29 -21.35
N GLN A 662 2.26 8.08 -20.52
CA GLN A 662 3.64 8.27 -20.99
C GLN A 662 3.90 7.32 -22.17
N PHE A 663 4.64 7.78 -23.18
CA PHE A 663 4.80 7.12 -24.49
C PHE A 663 3.52 7.02 -25.35
N ALA A 664 2.39 7.53 -24.88
CA ALA A 664 1.14 7.68 -25.64
C ALA A 664 0.51 9.08 -25.40
N ALA A 665 1.33 10.13 -25.43
CA ALA A 665 0.94 11.49 -25.03
C ALA A 665 -0.16 12.13 -25.91
N ALA A 666 -0.36 11.61 -27.14
CA ALA A 666 -1.42 12.03 -28.05
C ALA A 666 -2.60 11.03 -28.09
N GLY A 667 -2.73 10.17 -27.08
CA GLY A 667 -3.72 9.09 -27.07
C GLY A 667 -3.23 7.87 -27.87
N LYS A 668 -3.36 6.68 -27.28
CA LYS A 668 -3.00 5.41 -27.92
C LYS A 668 -3.93 5.13 -29.11
N GLU A 669 -3.36 4.71 -30.23
CA GLU A 669 -4.11 4.47 -31.47
C GLU A 669 -4.59 3.02 -31.62
N VAL A 670 -3.89 2.08 -30.96
CA VAL A 670 -4.13 0.65 -31.09
C VAL A 670 -5.03 0.16 -29.94
N GLY A 671 -5.91 -0.80 -30.23
CA GLY A 671 -6.78 -1.44 -29.24
C GLY A 671 -6.04 -2.09 -28.07
N LYS A 672 -6.78 -2.32 -26.98
CA LYS A 672 -6.34 -3.16 -25.86
C LYS A 672 -6.12 -4.60 -26.37
N LYS A 673 -5.00 -5.21 -26.01
CA LYS A 673 -4.74 -6.65 -26.28
C LYS A 673 -5.78 -7.48 -25.52
N SER A 674 -6.42 -8.45 -26.17
CA SER A 674 -7.36 -9.35 -25.49
C SER A 674 -6.64 -10.54 -24.84
N LEU A 675 -6.10 -10.34 -23.63
CA LEU A 675 -5.41 -11.40 -22.89
C LEU A 675 -6.35 -12.58 -22.55
N ALA A 676 -7.60 -12.28 -22.20
CA ALA A 676 -8.59 -13.30 -21.89
C ALA A 676 -8.87 -14.24 -23.07
N GLU A 677 -9.06 -13.69 -24.28
CA GLU A 677 -9.30 -14.52 -25.47
C GLU A 677 -8.10 -15.40 -25.84
N ILE A 678 -6.89 -14.86 -25.70
CA ILE A 678 -5.65 -15.64 -25.89
C ILE A 678 -5.65 -16.85 -24.94
N ALA A 679 -5.90 -16.64 -23.64
CA ALA A 679 -5.94 -17.72 -22.66
C ALA A 679 -7.09 -18.71 -22.91
N MET A 680 -8.28 -18.23 -23.28
CA MET A 680 -9.42 -19.10 -23.60
C MET A 680 -9.16 -20.00 -24.82
N SER A 681 -8.26 -19.61 -25.73
CA SER A 681 -7.94 -20.41 -26.92
C SER A 681 -7.32 -21.78 -26.60
N TYR A 682 -6.71 -21.94 -25.42
CA TYR A 682 -6.25 -23.25 -24.93
C TYR A 682 -7.40 -24.22 -24.64
N GLY A 683 -8.57 -23.71 -24.26
CA GLY A 683 -9.77 -24.50 -23.96
C GLY A 683 -9.79 -25.20 -22.60
N TYR A 684 -8.64 -25.33 -21.92
CA TYR A 684 -8.50 -25.93 -20.57
C TYR A 684 -8.02 -24.94 -19.51
N VAL A 685 -7.93 -23.65 -19.82
CA VAL A 685 -7.60 -22.62 -18.84
C VAL A 685 -8.92 -22.03 -18.32
N TYR A 686 -9.11 -21.94 -17.00
CA TYR A 686 -10.22 -21.16 -16.44
C TYR A 686 -9.92 -19.67 -16.65
N VAL A 687 -10.85 -18.91 -17.23
CA VAL A 687 -10.63 -17.47 -17.50
C VAL A 687 -11.80 -16.66 -16.97
N ALA A 688 -11.55 -15.60 -16.21
CA ALA A 688 -12.59 -14.67 -15.78
C ALA A 688 -12.17 -13.21 -15.93
N GLN A 689 -13.12 -12.37 -16.35
CA GLN A 689 -12.99 -10.91 -16.35
C GLN A 689 -13.98 -10.33 -15.33
N ILE A 690 -13.46 -9.57 -14.37
CA ILE A 690 -14.20 -9.18 -13.16
C ILE A 690 -14.06 -7.68 -12.87
N ALA A 691 -15.02 -7.11 -12.16
CA ALA A 691 -14.93 -5.76 -11.62
C ALA A 691 -15.68 -5.70 -10.27
N LEU A 692 -14.94 -5.58 -9.18
CA LEU A 692 -15.43 -5.71 -7.80
C LEU A 692 -16.62 -4.78 -7.51
N GLY A 693 -16.47 -3.49 -7.84
CA GLY A 693 -17.51 -2.47 -7.64
C GLY A 693 -18.71 -2.59 -8.58
N ALA A 694 -18.57 -3.30 -9.71
CA ALA A 694 -19.68 -3.54 -10.63
C ALA A 694 -20.54 -4.73 -10.20
N ASN A 695 -19.92 -5.83 -9.78
CA ASN A 695 -20.62 -7.04 -9.34
C ASN A 695 -19.81 -7.84 -8.31
N MET A 696 -19.99 -7.50 -7.03
CA MET A 696 -19.32 -8.16 -5.91
C MET A 696 -19.61 -9.66 -5.84
N ALA A 697 -20.84 -10.08 -6.18
CA ALA A 697 -21.23 -11.49 -6.12
C ALA A 697 -20.52 -12.31 -7.21
N GLN A 698 -20.39 -11.77 -8.42
CA GLN A 698 -19.60 -12.39 -9.48
C GLN A 698 -18.12 -12.47 -9.09
N ALA A 699 -17.54 -11.42 -8.52
CA ALA A 699 -16.15 -11.42 -8.07
C ALA A 699 -15.88 -12.50 -7.01
N VAL A 700 -16.74 -12.68 -6.00
CA VAL A 700 -16.56 -13.75 -5.01
C VAL A 700 -16.72 -15.14 -5.65
N LYS A 701 -17.74 -15.30 -6.51
CA LYS A 701 -18.02 -16.57 -7.18
C LYS A 701 -16.85 -17.04 -8.04
N VAL A 702 -16.33 -16.19 -8.92
CA VAL A 702 -15.25 -16.56 -9.85
C VAL A 702 -13.92 -16.77 -9.16
N LEU A 703 -13.63 -16.07 -8.06
CA LEU A 703 -12.43 -16.36 -7.25
C LEU A 703 -12.53 -17.74 -6.58
N ALA A 704 -13.71 -18.11 -6.08
CA ALA A 704 -13.98 -19.45 -5.57
C ALA A 704 -13.92 -20.54 -6.65
N GLU A 705 -14.48 -20.30 -7.83
CA GLU A 705 -14.42 -21.26 -8.94
C GLU A 705 -13.00 -21.43 -9.48
N ALA A 706 -12.25 -20.34 -9.64
CA ALA A 706 -10.87 -20.37 -10.13
C ALA A 706 -9.95 -21.19 -9.21
N GLU A 707 -10.05 -21.00 -7.89
CA GLU A 707 -9.21 -21.73 -6.93
C GLU A 707 -9.59 -23.21 -6.82
N ALA A 708 -10.88 -23.52 -6.96
CA ALA A 708 -11.37 -24.88 -6.95
C ALA A 708 -11.09 -25.64 -8.26
N TYR A 709 -10.80 -24.93 -9.35
CA TYR A 709 -10.50 -25.54 -10.64
C TYR A 709 -9.18 -26.31 -10.56
N ASP A 710 -9.19 -27.57 -11.00
CA ASP A 710 -7.98 -28.40 -11.02
C ASP A 710 -7.17 -28.17 -12.29
N GLY A 711 -6.56 -26.99 -12.38
CA GLY A 711 -5.80 -26.55 -13.54
C GLY A 711 -5.47 -25.06 -13.49
N PRO A 712 -4.95 -24.49 -14.59
CA PRO A 712 -4.53 -23.10 -14.64
C PRO A 712 -5.75 -22.17 -14.69
N SER A 713 -5.71 -21.13 -13.86
CA SER A 713 -6.76 -20.11 -13.76
C SER A 713 -6.19 -18.72 -14.02
N LEU A 714 -6.88 -17.91 -14.84
CA LEU A 714 -6.56 -16.51 -15.11
C LEU A 714 -7.75 -15.62 -14.76
N ILE A 715 -7.56 -14.73 -13.79
CA ILE A 715 -8.53 -13.72 -13.39
C ILE A 715 -7.97 -12.33 -13.74
N ILE A 716 -8.75 -11.55 -14.50
CA ILE A 716 -8.42 -10.17 -14.87
C ILE A 716 -9.41 -9.23 -14.18
N GLY A 717 -8.94 -8.51 -13.18
CA GLY A 717 -9.75 -7.55 -12.43
C GLY A 717 -9.50 -6.13 -12.86
N TYR A 718 -10.56 -5.39 -13.23
CA TYR A 718 -10.44 -3.95 -13.49
C TYR A 718 -10.07 -3.21 -12.20
N ALA A 719 -8.97 -2.49 -12.22
CA ALA A 719 -8.43 -1.79 -11.06
C ALA A 719 -8.23 -0.30 -11.37
N PRO A 720 -9.26 0.55 -11.17
CA PRO A 720 -9.10 2.00 -11.28
C PRO A 720 -7.94 2.51 -10.43
N CYS A 721 -7.16 3.41 -11.00
CA CYS A 721 -5.96 3.98 -10.38
C CYS A 721 -6.10 5.50 -10.24
N GLU A 722 -5.44 6.09 -9.24
CA GLU A 722 -5.39 7.55 -9.10
C GLU A 722 -4.83 8.24 -10.36
N LEU A 723 -3.98 7.55 -11.13
CA LEU A 723 -3.42 8.03 -12.40
C LEU A 723 -4.47 8.11 -13.52
N HIS A 724 -5.61 7.43 -13.40
CA HIS A 724 -6.75 7.62 -14.31
C HIS A 724 -7.34 9.02 -14.14
N GLY A 725 -7.19 9.60 -12.94
CA GLY A 725 -7.72 10.90 -12.59
C GLY A 725 -9.24 10.94 -12.66
N VAL A 726 -9.87 9.96 -11.99
CA VAL A 726 -11.32 9.80 -11.87
C VAL A 726 -11.93 11.07 -11.27
N LYS A 727 -12.94 11.64 -11.95
CA LYS A 727 -13.66 12.82 -11.46
C LYS A 727 -14.37 12.50 -10.14
N GLY A 728 -14.20 13.38 -9.16
CA GLY A 728 -14.68 13.18 -7.79
C GLY A 728 -13.63 12.55 -6.87
N GLY A 729 -12.62 11.86 -7.43
CA GLY A 729 -11.54 11.24 -6.68
C GLY A 729 -11.73 9.73 -6.45
N MET A 730 -10.77 9.11 -5.77
CA MET A 730 -10.73 7.65 -5.56
C MET A 730 -11.77 7.14 -4.56
N ASN A 731 -12.49 8.01 -3.85
CA ASN A 731 -13.68 7.64 -3.07
C ASN A 731 -14.79 7.05 -3.95
N HIS A 732 -14.74 7.28 -5.26
CA HIS A 732 -15.65 6.74 -6.28
C HIS A 732 -15.04 5.57 -7.07
N CYS A 733 -13.95 4.96 -6.61
CA CYS A 733 -13.29 3.83 -7.30
C CYS A 733 -14.29 2.70 -7.65
N GLN A 734 -15.15 2.34 -6.70
CA GLN A 734 -16.17 1.31 -6.88
C GLN A 734 -17.26 1.72 -7.88
N ASP A 735 -17.69 2.98 -7.84
CA ASP A 735 -18.64 3.54 -8.81
C ASP A 735 -18.03 3.54 -10.22
N GLU A 736 -16.74 3.83 -10.34
CA GLU A 736 -16.04 3.86 -11.62
C GLU A 736 -15.99 2.48 -12.27
N MET A 737 -15.74 1.43 -11.48
CA MET A 737 -15.89 0.05 -11.96
C MET A 737 -17.31 -0.23 -12.48
N LYS A 738 -18.33 0.22 -11.74
CA LYS A 738 -19.74 0.04 -12.13
C LYS A 738 -20.08 0.79 -13.42
N LYS A 739 -19.61 2.03 -13.58
CA LYS A 739 -19.77 2.83 -14.79
C LYS A 739 -19.04 2.22 -15.98
N ALA A 740 -17.82 1.74 -15.79
CA ALA A 740 -17.05 1.07 -16.85
C ALA A 740 -17.82 -0.14 -17.41
N VAL A 741 -18.46 -0.93 -16.54
CA VAL A 741 -19.28 -2.07 -16.98
C VAL A 741 -20.60 -1.63 -17.61
N ALA A 742 -21.31 -0.66 -17.02
CA ALA A 742 -22.58 -0.15 -17.56
C ALA A 742 -22.42 0.48 -18.95
N ALA A 743 -21.32 1.20 -19.17
CA ALA A 743 -20.96 1.82 -20.44
C ALA A 743 -20.55 0.80 -21.53
N GLY A 744 -20.27 -0.46 -21.16
CA GLY A 744 -19.68 -1.46 -22.07
C GLY A 744 -18.16 -1.32 -22.28
N TYR A 745 -17.49 -0.45 -21.52
CA TYR A 745 -16.03 -0.30 -21.53
C TYR A 745 -15.32 -1.54 -21.01
N TRP A 746 -15.87 -2.15 -19.97
CA TRP A 746 -15.40 -3.40 -19.38
C TRP A 746 -16.52 -4.44 -19.39
N ASN A 747 -16.21 -5.70 -19.69
CA ASN A 747 -17.21 -6.77 -19.74
C ASN A 747 -16.95 -7.76 -18.60
N LEU A 748 -18.02 -8.38 -18.10
CA LEU A 748 -17.95 -9.37 -17.02
C LEU A 748 -18.31 -10.73 -17.57
N PHE A 749 -17.38 -11.67 -17.53
CA PHE A 749 -17.62 -13.04 -17.97
C PHE A 749 -16.72 -14.03 -17.23
N SER A 750 -17.05 -15.31 -17.36
CA SER A 750 -16.18 -16.42 -17.00
C SER A 750 -16.24 -17.52 -18.07
N PHE A 751 -15.13 -18.24 -18.20
CA PHE A 751 -14.96 -19.44 -19.01
C PHE A 751 -14.46 -20.54 -18.07
N ASN A 752 -15.32 -21.52 -17.78
CA ASN A 752 -15.03 -22.63 -16.89
C ASN A 752 -15.00 -23.95 -17.68
N PRO A 753 -13.80 -24.47 -18.03
CA PRO A 753 -13.67 -25.70 -18.80
C PRO A 753 -14.36 -26.92 -18.19
N ALA A 754 -14.48 -26.99 -16.85
CA ALA A 754 -15.08 -28.13 -16.16
C ALA A 754 -16.57 -28.31 -16.51
N LEU A 755 -17.28 -27.21 -16.79
CA LEU A 755 -18.70 -27.26 -17.17
C LEU A 755 -18.95 -28.02 -18.46
N LYS A 756 -17.96 -28.08 -19.36
CA LYS A 756 -18.05 -28.84 -20.61
C LYS A 756 -18.24 -30.33 -20.35
N ALA A 757 -17.56 -30.87 -19.33
CA ALA A 757 -17.71 -32.27 -18.93
C ALA A 757 -19.10 -32.57 -18.34
N GLU A 758 -19.78 -31.56 -17.81
CA GLU A 758 -21.16 -31.63 -17.31
C GLU A 758 -22.22 -31.39 -18.39
N GLY A 759 -21.81 -31.20 -19.66
CA GLY A 759 -22.72 -30.84 -20.76
C GLY A 759 -23.32 -29.43 -20.63
N LYS A 760 -22.68 -28.55 -19.86
CA LYS A 760 -23.08 -27.15 -19.68
C LYS A 760 -22.16 -26.23 -20.49
N ASN A 761 -22.67 -25.06 -20.84
CA ASN A 761 -21.89 -24.04 -21.53
C ASN A 761 -20.75 -23.53 -20.61
N PRO A 762 -19.46 -23.69 -20.99
CA PRO A 762 -18.35 -23.20 -20.20
C PRO A 762 -18.26 -21.67 -20.19
N PHE A 763 -18.81 -20.96 -21.18
CA PHE A 763 -18.73 -19.51 -21.27
C PHE A 763 -20.00 -18.81 -20.75
N THR A 764 -19.85 -18.00 -19.70
CA THR A 764 -20.93 -17.22 -19.09
C THR A 764 -20.65 -15.72 -19.20
N LEU A 765 -21.44 -15.01 -20.02
CA LEU A 765 -21.42 -13.54 -20.08
C LEU A 765 -22.41 -12.95 -19.07
N THR A 766 -21.90 -12.19 -18.09
CA THR A 766 -22.71 -11.59 -17.01
C THR A 766 -23.03 -10.11 -17.24
N SER A 767 -22.17 -9.37 -17.97
CA SER A 767 -22.43 -7.96 -18.30
C SER A 767 -23.46 -7.81 -19.42
N LYS A 768 -24.26 -6.74 -19.33
CA LYS A 768 -25.25 -6.33 -20.33
C LYS A 768 -24.60 -5.53 -21.48
N PRO A 769 -25.32 -5.27 -22.60
CA PRO A 769 -24.86 -4.33 -23.60
C PRO A 769 -24.66 -2.95 -22.98
N GLY A 770 -23.75 -2.14 -23.55
CA GLY A 770 -23.52 -0.77 -23.10
C GLY A 770 -24.79 0.07 -23.17
N ASP A 771 -25.00 0.92 -22.17
CA ASP A 771 -26.22 1.74 -22.01
C ASP A 771 -26.21 3.09 -22.75
N GLY A 772 -25.18 3.33 -23.59
CA GLY A 772 -24.99 4.58 -24.32
C GLY A 772 -24.14 5.63 -23.60
N THR A 773 -23.65 5.35 -22.39
CA THR A 773 -22.83 6.30 -21.59
C THR A 773 -21.32 6.21 -21.86
N TYR A 774 -20.87 5.53 -22.92
CA TYR A 774 -19.45 5.29 -23.19
C TYR A 774 -18.60 6.57 -23.26
N GLN A 775 -19.07 7.57 -24.01
CA GLN A 775 -18.36 8.85 -24.13
C GLN A 775 -18.35 9.63 -22.80
N GLU A 776 -19.40 9.50 -21.99
CA GLU A 776 -19.45 10.12 -20.66
C GLU A 776 -18.43 9.48 -19.71
N PHE A 777 -18.31 8.15 -19.75
CA PHE A 777 -17.30 7.40 -19.01
C PHE A 777 -15.89 7.86 -19.37
N LEU A 778 -15.53 7.94 -20.66
CA LEU A 778 -14.21 8.45 -21.05
C LEU A 778 -13.97 9.87 -20.52
N ASN A 779 -14.93 10.78 -20.68
CA ASN A 779 -14.79 12.16 -20.21
C ASN A 779 -14.77 12.31 -18.68
N ASN A 780 -15.15 11.27 -17.93
CA ASN A 780 -15.08 11.23 -16.49
C ASN A 780 -13.65 11.06 -15.95
N GLU A 781 -12.70 10.64 -16.80
CA GLU A 781 -11.32 10.39 -16.41
C GLU A 781 -10.34 11.38 -17.06
N THR A 782 -9.35 11.84 -16.30
CA THR A 782 -8.34 12.80 -16.77
C THR A 782 -7.45 12.20 -17.87
N ARG A 783 -7.20 10.88 -17.83
CA ARG A 783 -6.42 10.17 -18.86
C ARG A 783 -7.03 10.25 -20.26
N TYR A 784 -8.32 10.55 -20.39
CA TYR A 784 -8.99 10.82 -21.68
C TYR A 784 -9.29 12.31 -21.86
N SER A 785 -9.91 12.96 -20.87
CA SER A 785 -10.34 14.37 -21.00
C SER A 785 -9.21 15.38 -21.20
N ARG A 786 -7.95 15.03 -20.89
CA ARG A 786 -6.79 15.87 -21.25
C ARG A 786 -6.49 15.88 -22.74
N LEU A 787 -6.87 14.82 -23.47
CA LEU A 787 -6.71 14.72 -24.91
C LEU A 787 -7.63 15.72 -25.63
N THR A 788 -8.87 15.87 -25.17
CA THR A 788 -9.84 16.81 -25.79
C THR A 788 -9.37 18.26 -25.72
N ARG A 789 -8.60 18.62 -24.68
CA ARG A 789 -8.03 19.97 -24.51
C ARG A 789 -6.81 20.22 -25.38
N SER A 790 -6.01 19.17 -25.61
CA SER A 790 -4.71 19.29 -26.29
C SER A 790 -4.84 19.03 -27.79
N PHE A 791 -5.68 18.08 -28.18
CA PHE A 791 -5.88 17.59 -29.54
C PHE A 791 -7.37 17.23 -29.79
N PRO A 792 -8.29 18.22 -29.84
CA PRO A 792 -9.74 17.98 -29.87
C PRO A 792 -10.22 17.11 -31.04
N GLU A 793 -9.76 17.37 -32.26
CA GLU A 793 -10.15 16.59 -33.46
C GLU A 793 -9.69 15.13 -33.35
N ARG A 794 -8.47 14.93 -32.85
CA ARG A 794 -7.91 13.60 -32.63
C ARG A 794 -8.63 12.85 -31.52
N ALA A 795 -9.01 13.55 -30.44
CA ALA A 795 -9.81 12.98 -29.37
C ALA A 795 -11.15 12.47 -29.91
N ALA A 796 -11.86 13.28 -30.70
CA ALA A 796 -13.14 12.87 -31.31
C ALA A 796 -13.00 11.60 -32.16
N LYS A 797 -11.95 11.52 -33.00
CA LYS A 797 -11.68 10.34 -33.82
C LYS A 797 -11.37 9.10 -32.97
N LEU A 798 -10.47 9.22 -32.00
CA LEU A 798 -10.03 8.09 -31.17
C LEU A 798 -11.15 7.60 -30.24
N PHE A 799 -11.95 8.49 -29.68
CA PHE A 799 -13.05 8.11 -28.78
C PHE A 799 -14.19 7.43 -29.53
N ALA A 800 -14.51 7.88 -30.74
CA ALA A 800 -15.45 7.17 -31.62
C ALA A 800 -14.92 5.76 -31.97
N ALA A 801 -13.64 5.64 -32.33
CA ALA A 801 -13.01 4.35 -32.61
C ALA A 801 -12.99 3.43 -31.37
N SER A 802 -12.77 3.98 -30.18
CA SER A 802 -12.80 3.23 -28.92
C SER A 802 -14.18 2.66 -28.62
N GLU A 803 -15.24 3.46 -28.82
CA GLU A 803 -16.61 3.01 -28.62
C GLU A 803 -17.02 1.92 -29.63
N GLU A 804 -16.68 2.09 -30.91
CA GLU A 804 -16.93 1.07 -31.92
C GLU A 804 -16.18 -0.24 -31.62
N ALA A 805 -14.94 -0.16 -31.15
CA ALA A 805 -14.18 -1.33 -30.71
C ALA A 805 -14.84 -2.02 -29.50
N ALA A 806 -15.41 -1.26 -28.56
CA ALA A 806 -16.14 -1.81 -27.41
C ALA A 806 -17.44 -2.52 -27.82
N LYS A 807 -18.20 -1.95 -28.76
CA LYS A 807 -19.40 -2.58 -29.35
C LYS A 807 -19.05 -3.88 -30.06
N ALA A 808 -18.03 -3.85 -30.93
CA ALA A 808 -17.57 -5.03 -31.65
C ALA A 808 -17.08 -6.15 -30.72
N ARG A 809 -16.41 -5.80 -29.61
CA ARG A 809 -16.02 -6.75 -28.57
C ARG A 809 -17.24 -7.38 -27.91
N TYR A 810 -18.27 -6.60 -27.55
CA TYR A 810 -19.48 -7.16 -26.95
C TYR A 810 -20.21 -8.12 -27.89
N GLU A 811 -20.36 -7.78 -29.17
CA GLU A 811 -20.91 -8.68 -30.19
C GLU A 811 -20.08 -9.97 -30.34
N HIS A 812 -18.75 -9.85 -30.24
CA HIS A 812 -17.87 -11.02 -30.23
C HIS A 812 -18.12 -11.92 -29.01
N LEU A 813 -18.25 -11.36 -27.80
CA LEU A 813 -18.56 -12.12 -26.59
C LEU A 813 -19.91 -12.83 -26.69
N LEU A 814 -20.93 -12.22 -27.30
CA LEU A 814 -22.22 -12.87 -27.57
C LEU A 814 -22.06 -14.07 -28.51
N ARG A 815 -21.19 -13.98 -29.53
CA ARG A 815 -20.88 -15.13 -30.39
C ARG A 815 -20.17 -16.24 -29.63
N LEU A 816 -19.31 -15.91 -28.66
CA LEU A 816 -18.68 -16.93 -27.81
C LEU A 816 -19.69 -17.67 -26.95
N VAL A 817 -20.74 -17.00 -26.45
CA VAL A 817 -21.84 -17.67 -25.73
C VAL A 817 -22.46 -18.76 -26.60
N GLU A 818 -22.76 -18.47 -27.87
CA GLU A 818 -23.36 -19.47 -28.78
C GLU A 818 -22.33 -20.50 -29.27
N LEU A 819 -21.06 -20.14 -29.44
CA LEU A 819 -20.00 -21.06 -29.86
C LEU A 819 -19.76 -22.19 -28.85
N TYR A 820 -19.86 -21.87 -27.56
CA TYR A 820 -19.59 -22.80 -26.46
C TYR A 820 -20.84 -23.50 -25.90
N LYS A 821 -22.02 -23.14 -26.40
CA LYS A 821 -23.29 -23.79 -26.07
C LYS A 821 -23.39 -25.17 -26.71
#